data_AF-A0A9X2I2V3-F1
#
_entry.id   AF-A0A9X2I2V3-F1
#
_cell.length_a   1.000
_cell.length_b   1.000
_cell.length_c   1.000
_cell.angle_alpha   90.00
_cell.angle_beta   90.00
_cell.angle_gamma   90.00
#
_symmetry.space_group_name_H-M   'P 1'
#
loop_
_entity.id
_entity.type
_entity.pdbx_description
1 polymer ?
#
loop_
_entity_poly.entity_id
_entity_poly.type
_entity_poly.pdbx_seq_one_letter_code
_entity_poly.pdbx_strand_id
1 'polypeptide(L)'
;MRSILFPTLIAGALTACGGSSSSTDTTSPIDPGGPDQPVDYTQLKLSEPSEAPLTLLAGEDFERLVKNGLRLQTGVRDEGENGDGTVDFSAGPPEADTGNDNYSDTNVHIDGVGESDVAKYDGQHWFVAYQPSSYNGELPGVQIVSTDPDIPDATIVGTYSFDDSSWGPAYSLYLQKDNGLASHLVAMRSQRRQVEPVLPGWGIEFSAADSAIWPGPRNSELKIEFVDVNQPSAPMLATAISLDGSLIDSRRLGDTLYVITRYDPWLETLQFEEVEGQARSENETALSRVEFTELLPQYRQGDLEAPLSDDCYASSDTQPEHGFFSMVNITAIDLNAQQIVSSECLSTGVDSMTMSTNALYLTSYDWRQSERRTIIHKFDLTDSGASYSATGGVPGSIRSDAPYRVNEYQGDLRVVTTRGDWNQPTHHLSILRQSGSGFDTLAELPNSARPDPIGKPGEDIYAVRFAGSTAYVVTFRQVDPLYVLDLSDSADPKISGELEVPGFATYIHPLNDDYLFTLGQDADNQTGWTQGLKAQLVKVAGGTPKLVGEMLIGERGSHSEALYDLRALNFLPVGEGDMRVSFPVSVNSAENGWQYSGLQMLSLQGLDGAEGVMLDQGTLIAEAAGNDRYDYGGGVRRGLLHNDAVYYAHDNHIWYTQWGAADAPSGPIGGEPIACTEKIRDGLWVELWTGEGETDACAAQVVATDGDYSETLAPNTRQAWPGGCTFDGVPERAGTYSITATLDGYASQTQTGIVVSEDVCHVQPRWVWFELHAGSEQ
;
A
#
# COMPACT_ATOMS: atom_id res chain seq x y z
N MET A 1 -41.81 13.98 -61.40
CA MET A 1 -42.88 13.12 -61.96
C MET A 1 -43.37 12.21 -60.83
N ARG A 2 -44.69 12.05 -60.64
CA ARG A 2 -45.38 11.14 -59.67
C ARG A 2 -45.05 11.42 -58.16
N SER A 3 -45.99 11.60 -57.22
CA SER A 3 -47.21 10.84 -56.79
C SER A 3 -46.84 9.59 -55.97
N ILE A 4 -47.44 9.18 -54.82
CA ILE A 4 -48.61 9.55 -53.95
C ILE A 4 -48.17 9.33 -52.47
N LEU A 5 -48.51 10.04 -51.37
CA LEU A 5 -49.40 11.18 -51.03
C LEU A 5 -50.88 10.90 -50.59
N PHE A 6 -51.15 10.40 -49.36
CA PHE A 6 -52.24 10.78 -48.39
C PHE A 6 -52.21 9.87 -47.11
N PRO A 7 -52.72 10.30 -45.92
CA PRO A 7 -52.71 9.53 -44.66
C PRO A 7 -54.11 9.07 -44.18
N THR A 8 -54.20 8.40 -43.01
CA THR A 8 -55.47 8.01 -42.37
C THR A 8 -55.46 8.16 -40.83
N LEU A 9 -56.49 8.80 -40.27
CA LEU A 9 -56.88 8.71 -38.84
C LEU A 9 -58.03 7.71 -38.66
N ILE A 10 -58.26 7.25 -37.42
CA ILE A 10 -59.50 6.74 -36.76
C ILE A 10 -59.02 5.70 -35.71
N ALA A 11 -59.10 5.91 -34.39
CA ALA A 11 -60.20 6.28 -33.48
C ALA A 11 -61.09 5.08 -33.09
N GLY A 12 -60.92 4.61 -31.85
CA GLY A 12 -61.32 3.28 -31.40
C GLY A 12 -62.78 3.04 -30.99
N ALA A 13 -63.02 1.87 -30.41
CA ALA A 13 -64.20 1.50 -29.63
C ALA A 13 -63.88 0.34 -28.67
N LEU A 14 -64.49 0.36 -27.47
CA LEU A 14 -64.48 -0.77 -26.53
C LEU A 14 -65.64 -1.74 -26.82
N THR A 15 -65.41 -3.04 -26.69
CA THR A 15 -66.45 -4.02 -26.34
C THR A 15 -65.85 -5.13 -25.47
N ALA A 16 -66.40 -5.32 -24.27
CA ALA A 16 -66.06 -6.43 -23.40
C ALA A 16 -67.17 -7.50 -23.40
N CYS A 17 -66.79 -8.77 -23.48
CA CYS A 17 -67.61 -9.91 -23.07
C CYS A 17 -66.72 -10.86 -22.27
N GLY A 18 -67.13 -11.18 -21.03
CA GLY A 18 -66.35 -12.06 -20.15
C GLY A 18 -66.58 -13.54 -20.43
N GLY A 19 -65.60 -14.37 -20.06
CA GLY A 19 -65.71 -15.81 -19.97
C GLY A 19 -65.02 -16.29 -18.70
N SER A 20 -65.78 -16.88 -17.77
CA SER A 20 -65.27 -17.33 -16.47
C SER A 20 -64.83 -18.79 -16.53
N SER A 21 -63.59 -19.08 -16.12
CA SER A 21 -63.15 -20.43 -15.75
C SER A 21 -62.21 -20.36 -14.55
N SER A 22 -62.60 -21.01 -13.46
CA SER A 22 -61.84 -21.03 -12.20
C SER A 22 -60.75 -22.12 -12.22
N SER A 23 -59.51 -21.71 -12.01
CA SER A 23 -58.42 -22.59 -11.55
C SER A 23 -57.64 -21.85 -10.48
N THR A 24 -57.54 -22.43 -9.29
CA THR A 24 -56.69 -21.92 -8.21
C THR A 24 -55.23 -22.18 -8.53
N ASP A 25 -54.45 -21.13 -8.70
CA ASP A 25 -53.01 -21.16 -8.51
C ASP A 25 -52.59 -19.87 -7.80
N THR A 26 -51.74 -19.98 -6.78
CA THR A 26 -51.49 -18.89 -5.81
C THR A 26 -50.08 -18.36 -5.90
N THR A 27 -49.81 -17.64 -6.98
CA THR A 27 -48.63 -16.79 -7.18
C THR A 27 -49.07 -15.44 -7.78
N SER A 28 -49.71 -14.60 -6.95
CA SER A 28 -49.85 -13.18 -7.30
C SER A 28 -48.45 -12.56 -7.33
N PRO A 29 -48.11 -11.75 -8.36
CA PRO A 29 -47.04 -10.76 -8.21
C PRO A 29 -47.36 -9.85 -7.01
N ILE A 30 -46.32 -9.40 -6.30
CA ILE A 30 -46.48 -8.34 -5.31
C ILE A 30 -46.65 -7.03 -6.09
N ASP A 31 -47.90 -6.60 -6.23
CA ASP A 31 -48.27 -5.27 -6.74
C ASP A 31 -47.60 -4.22 -5.83
N PRO A 32 -46.90 -3.21 -6.36
CA PRO A 32 -45.98 -2.41 -5.58
C PRO A 32 -46.71 -1.56 -4.54
N GLY A 33 -46.00 -1.25 -3.45
CA GLY A 33 -46.46 -0.27 -2.49
C GLY A 33 -46.57 1.11 -3.12
N GLY A 34 -47.78 1.49 -3.56
CA GLY A 34 -48.15 2.89 -3.65
C GLY A 34 -48.03 3.58 -2.28
N PRO A 35 -48.01 4.91 -2.21
CA PRO A 35 -47.57 5.68 -1.01
C PRO A 35 -48.38 5.50 0.29
N ASP A 36 -49.41 4.63 0.29
CA ASP A 36 -50.24 4.27 1.44
C ASP A 36 -50.11 2.78 1.85
N GLN A 37 -49.09 2.03 1.39
CA GLN A 37 -48.79 0.67 1.86
C GLN A 37 -47.42 0.60 2.56
N PRO A 38 -47.34 0.06 3.80
CA PRO A 38 -46.07 -0.05 4.52
C PRO A 38 -45.18 -1.13 3.89
N VAL A 39 -43.90 -0.81 3.72
CA VAL A 39 -42.89 -1.78 3.23
C VAL A 39 -42.65 -2.86 4.30
N ASP A 40 -42.76 -4.13 3.91
CA ASP A 40 -42.43 -5.25 4.79
C ASP A 40 -40.93 -5.55 4.73
N TYR A 41 -40.20 -5.05 5.72
CA TYR A 41 -38.75 -5.24 5.84
C TYR A 41 -38.35 -6.73 5.90
N THR A 42 -39.26 -7.64 6.28
CA THR A 42 -38.97 -9.09 6.31
C THR A 42 -38.89 -9.74 4.93
N GLN A 43 -39.29 -9.02 3.88
CA GLN A 43 -39.15 -9.46 2.49
C GLN A 43 -37.91 -8.85 1.80
N LEU A 44 -37.27 -7.84 2.41
CA LEU A 44 -36.11 -7.18 1.84
C LEU A 44 -34.85 -8.06 1.94
N LYS A 45 -33.92 -7.87 1.00
CA LYS A 45 -32.65 -8.62 0.92
C LYS A 45 -31.50 -7.66 0.59
N LEU A 46 -30.30 -7.96 1.08
CA LEU A 46 -29.09 -7.29 0.59
C LEU A 46 -28.87 -7.63 -0.89
N SER A 47 -28.47 -6.68 -1.72
CA SER A 47 -28.01 -6.98 -3.08
C SER A 47 -26.68 -7.74 -3.01
N GLU A 48 -26.61 -8.89 -3.67
CA GLU A 48 -25.47 -9.82 -3.59
C GLU A 48 -24.55 -9.68 -4.82
N PRO A 49 -23.23 -9.95 -4.70
CA PRO A 49 -22.36 -10.11 -5.85
C PRO A 49 -22.87 -11.21 -6.78
N SER A 50 -22.83 -11.01 -8.10
CA SER A 50 -23.34 -11.98 -9.09
C SER A 50 -22.52 -11.94 -10.38
N GLU A 51 -22.39 -13.10 -11.03
CA GLU A 51 -21.76 -13.22 -12.36
C GLU A 51 -22.66 -12.71 -13.51
N ALA A 52 -23.91 -12.30 -13.22
CA ALA A 52 -24.80 -11.77 -14.23
C ALA A 52 -24.26 -10.42 -14.80
N PRO A 53 -24.52 -10.10 -16.09
CA PRO A 53 -24.12 -8.83 -16.66
C PRO A 53 -24.69 -7.64 -15.90
N LEU A 54 -23.94 -6.54 -15.85
CA LEU A 54 -24.42 -5.30 -15.25
C LEU A 54 -25.42 -4.58 -16.15
N THR A 55 -26.38 -3.92 -15.52
CA THR A 55 -27.38 -3.04 -16.15
C THR A 55 -27.50 -1.75 -15.37
N LEU A 56 -27.62 -0.63 -16.09
CA LEU A 56 -27.74 0.70 -15.52
C LEU A 56 -29.16 0.92 -14.96
N LEU A 57 -29.25 1.32 -13.69
CA LEU A 57 -30.49 1.64 -12.99
C LEU A 57 -30.57 3.15 -12.71
N ALA A 58 -31.74 3.75 -12.89
CA ALA A 58 -31.97 5.18 -12.73
C ALA A 58 -33.38 5.46 -12.16
N GLY A 59 -33.58 6.66 -11.59
CA GLY A 59 -34.89 7.13 -11.13
C GLY A 59 -35.54 6.23 -10.06
N GLU A 60 -36.86 6.03 -10.13
CA GLU A 60 -37.67 5.32 -9.12
C GLU A 60 -37.16 3.90 -8.80
N ASP A 61 -36.53 3.21 -9.77
CA ASP A 61 -35.96 1.87 -9.54
C ASP A 61 -34.66 1.93 -8.72
N PHE A 62 -33.79 2.89 -8.99
CA PHE A 62 -32.54 3.09 -8.24
C PHE A 62 -32.82 3.68 -6.84
N GLU A 63 -33.69 4.69 -6.75
CA GLU A 63 -34.14 5.29 -5.49
C GLU A 63 -34.72 4.24 -4.54
N ARG A 64 -35.56 3.32 -5.05
CA ARG A 64 -36.16 2.25 -4.25
C ARG A 64 -35.09 1.34 -3.64
N LEU A 65 -34.06 0.96 -4.40
CA LEU A 65 -33.01 0.05 -3.95
C LEU A 65 -32.07 0.72 -2.93
N VAL A 66 -31.74 2.00 -3.10
CA VAL A 66 -31.00 2.78 -2.08
C VAL A 66 -31.83 2.91 -0.80
N LYS A 67 -33.11 3.28 -0.91
CA LYS A 67 -34.00 3.38 0.27
C LYS A 67 -34.26 2.02 0.94
N ASN A 68 -34.24 0.91 0.20
CA ASN A 68 -34.27 -0.45 0.78
C ASN A 68 -32.98 -0.83 1.52
N GLY A 69 -31.82 -0.35 1.07
CA GLY A 69 -30.55 -0.49 1.80
C GLY A 69 -30.62 0.15 3.19
N LEU A 70 -31.08 1.40 3.25
CA LEU A 70 -31.32 2.13 4.50
C LEU A 70 -32.28 1.38 5.45
N ARG A 71 -33.39 0.84 4.92
CA ARG A 71 -34.35 0.02 5.70
C ARG A 71 -33.67 -1.18 6.35
N LEU A 72 -32.92 -1.94 5.56
CA LEU A 72 -32.18 -3.11 6.03
C LEU A 72 -31.15 -2.75 7.11
N GLN A 73 -30.37 -1.67 6.91
CA GLN A 73 -29.41 -1.17 7.92
C GLN A 73 -30.08 -0.82 9.26
N THR A 74 -31.32 -0.28 9.25
CA THR A 74 -32.05 0.03 10.50
C THR A 74 -32.69 -1.18 11.19
N GLY A 75 -32.89 -2.29 10.47
CA GLY A 75 -33.64 -3.46 10.93
C GLY A 75 -32.82 -4.72 11.23
N VAL A 76 -31.54 -4.78 10.86
CA VAL A 76 -30.67 -5.95 11.06
C VAL A 76 -29.69 -5.72 12.21
N ARG A 77 -29.63 -6.65 13.15
CA ARG A 77 -28.61 -6.68 14.22
C ARG A 77 -28.30 -8.10 14.73
N ASP A 78 -28.06 -9.03 13.81
CA ASP A 78 -27.35 -10.26 14.16
C ASP A 78 -25.85 -9.94 14.33
N GLU A 79 -25.28 -10.29 15.49
CA GLU A 79 -23.87 -10.03 15.83
C GLU A 79 -22.92 -10.93 15.00
N GLY A 80 -22.69 -10.57 13.73
CA GLY A 80 -21.79 -11.30 12.85
C GLY A 80 -21.44 -10.61 11.52
N GLU A 81 -22.40 -9.95 10.87
CA GLU A 81 -22.19 -9.37 9.52
C GLU A 81 -21.79 -7.89 9.54
N ASN A 82 -20.76 -7.56 10.32
CA ASN A 82 -20.06 -6.29 10.17
C ASN A 82 -19.31 -6.30 8.82
N GLY A 83 -19.89 -5.66 7.80
CA GLY A 83 -19.26 -5.35 6.51
C GLY A 83 -18.11 -4.33 6.58
N ASP A 84 -17.37 -4.31 7.70
CA ASP A 84 -16.12 -3.55 7.89
C ASP A 84 -14.96 -4.26 7.17
N GLY A 85 -15.18 -4.55 5.89
CA GLY A 85 -14.13 -4.79 4.92
C GLY A 85 -13.47 -3.47 4.57
N THR A 86 -12.80 -2.85 5.55
CA THR A 86 -11.77 -1.83 5.30
C THR A 86 -10.55 -2.53 4.71
N VAL A 87 -10.69 -2.98 3.46
CA VAL A 87 -9.58 -3.54 2.69
C VAL A 87 -8.56 -2.43 2.47
N ASP A 88 -7.30 -2.72 2.77
CA ASP A 88 -6.20 -1.86 2.42
C ASP A 88 -5.86 -2.10 0.94
N PHE A 89 -6.04 -1.07 0.11
CA PHE A 89 -5.70 -1.10 -1.31
C PHE A 89 -4.26 -0.61 -1.56
N SER A 90 -3.53 -0.18 -0.52
CA SER A 90 -2.12 0.18 -0.66
C SER A 90 -1.27 -1.10 -0.83
N ALA A 91 -0.96 -1.42 -2.09
CA ALA A 91 -0.34 -2.69 -2.41
C ALA A 91 0.62 -2.61 -3.62
N GLY A 92 1.83 -3.20 -3.44
CA GLY A 92 2.82 -3.83 -4.37
C GLY A 92 3.01 -3.54 -5.91
N PRO A 93 4.18 -3.92 -6.51
CA PRO A 93 4.65 -3.42 -7.82
C PRO A 93 5.36 -4.40 -8.83
N PRO A 94 5.51 -3.98 -10.11
CA PRO A 94 6.57 -4.22 -11.11
C PRO A 94 7.87 -3.41 -10.99
N GLU A 95 8.76 -3.71 -11.94
CA GLU A 95 9.58 -2.78 -12.74
C GLU A 95 9.21 -1.29 -12.63
N ALA A 96 10.23 -0.44 -12.45
CA ALA A 96 10.09 1.02 -12.47
C ALA A 96 9.78 1.57 -13.88
N ASP A 97 9.27 2.80 -13.94
CA ASP A 97 9.15 3.58 -15.18
C ASP A 97 10.54 3.74 -15.83
N THR A 98 10.80 2.97 -16.89
CA THR A 98 12.07 3.02 -17.66
C THR A 98 12.18 4.24 -18.58
N GLY A 99 11.26 5.20 -18.47
CA GLY A 99 11.31 6.48 -19.16
C GLY A 99 12.39 7.45 -18.64
N ASN A 100 13.08 7.15 -17.53
CA ASN A 100 14.14 8.02 -17.00
C ASN A 100 15.32 7.25 -16.35
N ASP A 101 16.35 6.94 -17.14
CA ASP A 101 17.55 6.18 -16.76
C ASP A 101 18.33 6.69 -15.52
N ASN A 102 18.05 7.92 -15.06
CA ASN A 102 18.87 8.62 -14.08
C ASN A 102 18.31 8.62 -12.65
N TYR A 103 17.00 8.43 -12.42
CA TYR A 103 16.43 8.47 -11.07
C TYR A 103 15.33 7.41 -10.84
N SER A 104 15.13 7.00 -9.59
CA SER A 104 14.01 6.14 -9.20
C SER A 104 12.73 6.96 -8.99
N ASP A 105 11.71 6.76 -9.82
CA ASP A 105 10.35 7.25 -9.52
C ASP A 105 9.65 6.29 -8.53
N THR A 106 8.37 6.52 -8.25
CA THR A 106 7.54 5.54 -7.54
C THR A 106 7.47 4.22 -8.31
N ASN A 107 7.55 3.13 -7.56
CA ASN A 107 7.36 1.73 -7.95
C ASN A 107 5.84 1.51 -8.22
N VAL A 108 5.37 0.98 -9.37
CA VAL A 108 3.95 1.17 -9.84
C VAL A 108 3.28 -0.05 -10.51
N HIS A 109 2.09 -0.53 -10.08
CA HIS A 109 1.56 -1.88 -10.41
C HIS A 109 1.54 -2.27 -11.91
N ILE A 110 1.36 -1.37 -12.87
CA ILE A 110 1.50 -1.70 -14.29
C ILE A 110 2.27 -0.57 -14.98
N ASP A 111 3.21 -0.94 -15.86
CA ASP A 111 3.93 0.03 -16.70
C ASP A 111 2.96 0.94 -17.47
N GLY A 112 3.26 2.25 -17.50
CA GLY A 112 2.38 3.30 -18.01
C GLY A 112 1.16 3.64 -17.12
N VAL A 113 0.89 2.91 -16.04
CA VAL A 113 -0.20 3.20 -15.08
C VAL A 113 0.42 3.77 -13.79
N GLY A 114 0.47 5.10 -13.70
CA GLY A 114 1.05 5.79 -12.54
C GLY A 114 0.19 5.63 -11.29
N GLU A 115 0.83 5.42 -10.14
CA GLU A 115 0.16 5.33 -8.84
C GLU A 115 0.41 6.55 -7.96
N SER A 116 -0.41 6.70 -6.92
CA SER A 116 -0.20 7.62 -5.82
C SER A 116 1.00 7.21 -4.95
N ASP A 117 1.58 8.19 -4.25
CA ASP A 117 2.63 7.98 -3.24
C ASP A 117 2.61 9.12 -2.22
N VAL A 118 3.25 8.95 -1.07
CA VAL A 118 3.49 10.03 -0.09
C VAL A 118 4.72 10.88 -0.43
N ALA A 119 5.52 10.48 -1.41
CA ALA A 119 6.55 11.33 -2.00
C ALA A 119 6.61 11.19 -3.54
N LYS A 120 6.90 12.28 -4.26
CA LYS A 120 7.02 12.28 -5.74
C LYS A 120 8.18 13.15 -6.22
N TYR A 121 8.79 12.80 -7.36
CA TYR A 121 9.97 13.49 -7.90
C TYR A 121 9.78 13.95 -9.35
N ASP A 122 10.32 15.12 -9.71
CA ASP A 122 10.30 15.66 -11.08
C ASP A 122 11.68 15.67 -11.78
N GLY A 123 12.73 15.18 -11.13
CA GLY A 123 14.11 15.26 -11.62
C GLY A 123 14.92 16.43 -11.05
N GLN A 124 14.30 17.35 -10.30
CA GLN A 124 14.96 18.46 -9.60
C GLN A 124 14.39 18.71 -8.19
N HIS A 125 13.09 18.49 -8.02
CA HIS A 125 12.33 18.75 -6.81
C HIS A 125 11.65 17.48 -6.31
N TRP A 126 11.84 17.18 -5.02
CA TRP A 126 11.18 16.10 -4.31
C TRP A 126 10.06 16.67 -3.45
N PHE A 127 8.84 16.23 -3.73
CA PHE A 127 7.60 16.65 -3.08
C PHE A 127 7.27 15.58 -2.03
N VAL A 128 7.49 15.87 -0.75
CA VAL A 128 7.38 14.89 0.35
C VAL A 128 6.26 15.31 1.29
N ALA A 129 5.27 14.44 1.52
CA ALA A 129 4.19 14.71 2.47
C ALA A 129 4.75 14.93 3.89
N TYR A 130 4.14 15.88 4.61
CA TYR A 130 4.67 16.38 5.88
C TYR A 130 3.57 16.39 6.93
N GLN A 131 3.86 15.85 8.11
CA GLN A 131 2.92 15.60 9.19
C GLN A 131 3.54 16.03 10.54
N PRO A 132 3.46 17.32 10.91
CA PRO A 132 4.05 17.83 12.14
C PRO A 132 3.33 17.29 13.38
N SER A 133 3.99 17.40 14.53
CA SER A 133 3.41 16.99 15.81
C SER A 133 2.23 17.88 16.19
N SER A 134 1.08 17.26 16.49
CA SER A 134 -0.18 17.97 16.80
C SER A 134 -0.11 18.90 18.02
N TYR A 135 0.93 18.78 18.84
CA TYR A 135 1.17 19.66 19.99
C TYR A 135 1.68 21.06 19.63
N ASN A 136 2.26 21.24 18.44
CA ASN A 136 2.99 22.46 18.08
C ASN A 136 2.13 23.45 17.29
N GLY A 137 0.95 23.02 16.81
CA GLY A 137 -0.01 23.86 16.11
C GLY A 137 0.32 24.14 14.64
N GLU A 138 1.40 23.54 14.12
CA GLU A 138 1.69 23.52 12.70
C GLU A 138 0.70 22.60 11.96
N LEU A 139 0.45 22.92 10.68
CA LEU A 139 -0.49 22.18 9.84
C LEU A 139 0.27 21.17 8.97
N PRO A 140 -0.30 19.99 8.68
CA PRO A 140 0.27 19.10 7.68
C PRO A 140 0.39 19.79 6.32
N GLY A 141 1.21 19.22 5.44
CA GLY A 141 1.53 19.83 4.16
C GLY A 141 2.32 18.92 3.24
N VAL A 142 3.03 19.55 2.31
CA VAL A 142 4.06 18.91 1.47
C VAL A 142 5.29 19.80 1.46
N GLN A 143 6.44 19.27 1.88
CA GLN A 143 7.75 19.90 1.72
C GLN A 143 8.19 19.77 0.26
N ILE A 144 8.79 20.83 -0.30
CA ILE A 144 9.34 20.85 -1.65
C ILE A 144 10.86 21.02 -1.52
N VAL A 145 11.58 19.92 -1.79
CA VAL A 145 13.03 19.79 -1.59
C VAL A 145 13.73 19.89 -2.94
N SER A 146 14.50 20.94 -3.18
CA SER A 146 15.44 20.99 -4.31
C SER A 146 16.62 20.04 -4.05
N THR A 147 17.08 19.37 -5.09
CA THR A 147 18.12 18.33 -5.04
C THR A 147 19.23 18.62 -6.06
N ASP A 148 20.48 18.42 -5.68
CA ASP A 148 21.64 18.39 -6.58
C ASP A 148 22.19 16.96 -6.63
N PRO A 149 22.09 16.25 -7.78
CA PRO A 149 22.56 14.87 -7.91
C PRO A 149 24.01 14.75 -8.40
N ASP A 150 24.64 15.84 -8.86
CA ASP A 150 26.05 15.88 -9.29
C ASP A 150 26.98 16.03 -8.06
N ILE A 151 26.52 16.77 -7.05
CA ILE A 151 27.11 16.86 -5.71
C ILE A 151 25.96 16.66 -4.73
N PRO A 152 25.78 15.46 -4.13
CA PRO A 152 24.62 15.12 -3.30
C PRO A 152 24.31 16.19 -2.24
N ASP A 153 23.33 17.03 -2.54
CA ASP A 153 22.85 18.11 -1.68
C ASP A 153 21.33 18.26 -1.77
N ALA A 154 20.72 18.74 -0.68
CA ALA A 154 19.28 18.93 -0.57
C ALA A 154 18.97 20.26 0.12
N THR A 155 17.89 20.92 -0.28
CA THR A 155 17.40 22.14 0.39
C THR A 155 15.88 22.23 0.25
N ILE A 156 15.17 22.37 1.37
CA ILE A 156 13.74 22.70 1.36
C ILE A 156 13.60 24.13 0.81
N VAL A 157 13.11 24.25 -0.42
CA VAL A 157 12.92 25.53 -1.11
C VAL A 157 11.55 26.15 -0.83
N GLY A 158 10.56 25.34 -0.46
CA GLY A 158 9.24 25.78 -0.06
C GLY A 158 8.45 24.67 0.64
N THR A 159 7.31 25.05 1.23
CA THR A 159 6.36 24.13 1.86
C THR A 159 4.96 24.58 1.48
N TYR A 160 4.13 23.66 0.99
CA TYR A 160 2.68 23.88 0.91
C TYR A 160 2.04 23.37 2.21
N SER A 161 1.72 24.26 3.13
CA SER A 161 0.89 23.93 4.30
C SER A 161 -0.57 23.93 3.90
N PHE A 162 -1.32 22.92 4.34
CA PHE A 162 -2.75 22.86 4.10
C PHE A 162 -3.52 23.94 4.88
N ASP A 163 -4.71 24.28 4.41
CA ASP A 163 -5.61 25.30 4.97
C ASP A 163 -6.28 24.91 6.30
N ASP A 164 -6.56 23.62 6.47
CA ASP A 164 -7.36 23.08 7.57
C ASP A 164 -6.77 21.76 8.12
N SER A 165 -6.64 21.69 9.45
CA SER A 165 -6.22 20.50 10.23
C SER A 165 -7.35 19.52 10.53
N SER A 166 -8.61 19.86 10.23
CA SER A 166 -9.74 18.92 10.36
C SER A 166 -9.67 17.78 9.33
N TRP A 167 -8.85 17.96 8.30
CA TRP A 167 -8.46 16.99 7.28
C TRP A 167 -7.09 16.39 7.61
N GLY A 168 -6.90 15.09 7.33
CA GLY A 168 -5.64 14.39 7.61
C GLY A 168 -4.42 14.91 6.81
N PRO A 169 -3.23 14.30 7.01
CA PRO A 169 -2.10 14.50 6.11
C PRO A 169 -2.44 14.05 4.69
N ALA A 170 -1.65 14.46 3.70
CA ALA A 170 -1.73 13.87 2.37
C ALA A 170 -1.11 12.48 2.39
N TYR A 171 -1.89 11.47 1.99
CA TYR A 171 -1.47 10.07 1.88
C TYR A 171 -1.32 9.61 0.42
N SER A 172 -1.65 10.48 -0.53
CA SER A 172 -1.59 10.22 -1.97
C SER A 172 -1.25 11.51 -2.71
N LEU A 173 -0.13 11.50 -3.44
CA LEU A 173 0.39 12.58 -4.26
C LEU A 173 0.56 12.10 -5.72
N TYR A 174 0.29 12.99 -6.67
CA TYR A 174 0.67 12.86 -8.08
C TYR A 174 1.32 14.15 -8.58
N LEU A 175 2.11 14.06 -9.65
CA LEU A 175 2.65 15.23 -10.36
C LEU A 175 2.06 15.32 -11.78
N GLN A 176 1.52 16.48 -12.12
CA GLN A 176 1.38 16.91 -13.51
C GLN A 176 2.69 17.59 -13.91
N LYS A 177 3.30 17.16 -15.02
CA LYS A 177 4.60 17.64 -15.48
C LYS A 177 4.44 18.42 -16.80
N ASP A 178 4.97 19.64 -16.88
CA ASP A 178 5.15 20.39 -18.14
C ASP A 178 6.63 20.49 -18.48
N ASN A 179 6.99 20.19 -19.73
CA ASN A 179 8.38 20.08 -20.21
C ASN A 179 9.31 19.22 -19.32
N GLY A 180 8.74 18.28 -18.54
CA GLY A 180 9.45 17.35 -17.64
C GLY A 180 9.42 17.72 -16.15
N LEU A 181 9.26 19.00 -15.81
CA LEU A 181 9.21 19.48 -14.42
C LEU A 181 7.77 19.58 -13.92
N ALA A 182 7.56 19.53 -12.61
CA ALA A 182 6.21 19.64 -12.04
C ALA A 182 5.61 21.03 -12.30
N SER A 183 4.43 21.06 -12.92
CA SER A 183 3.60 22.27 -13.05
C SER A 183 2.54 22.33 -11.95
N HIS A 184 1.94 21.18 -11.62
CA HIS A 184 1.04 21.03 -10.49
C HIS A 184 1.35 19.76 -9.69
N LEU A 185 1.28 19.90 -8.37
CA LEU A 185 1.17 18.80 -7.43
C LEU A 185 -0.31 18.55 -7.16
N VAL A 186 -0.75 17.29 -7.24
CA VAL A 186 -2.10 16.87 -6.85
C VAL A 186 -1.99 16.12 -5.53
N ALA A 187 -2.62 16.62 -4.47
CA ALA A 187 -2.58 16.04 -3.13
C ALA A 187 -3.97 15.58 -2.68
N MET A 188 -4.09 14.31 -2.30
CA MET A 188 -5.32 13.72 -1.77
C MET A 188 -5.29 13.58 -0.25
N ARG A 189 -6.38 14.00 0.39
CA ARG A 189 -6.56 14.01 1.84
C ARG A 189 -7.97 13.58 2.19
N SER A 190 -8.16 12.96 3.35
CA SER A 190 -9.48 12.53 3.83
C SER A 190 -9.86 13.18 5.15
N GLN A 191 -11.15 13.45 5.31
CA GLN A 191 -11.78 13.76 6.58
C GLN A 191 -12.80 12.67 6.91
N ARG A 192 -12.76 12.12 8.13
CA ARG A 192 -13.81 11.19 8.59
C ARG A 192 -15.05 11.98 8.97
N ARG A 193 -16.14 11.80 8.21
CA ARG A 193 -17.43 12.43 8.48
C ARG A 193 -18.27 11.47 9.31
N GLN A 194 -18.07 11.48 10.63
CA GLN A 194 -18.91 10.67 11.53
C GLN A 194 -20.34 11.21 11.52
N VAL A 195 -21.24 10.49 10.85
CA VAL A 195 -22.66 10.81 10.77
C VAL A 195 -23.35 10.23 12.01
N GLU A 196 -23.22 10.94 13.14
CA GLU A 196 -23.79 10.49 14.42
C GLU A 196 -25.33 10.51 14.39
N PRO A 197 -26.01 9.42 14.81
CA PRO A 197 -27.47 9.40 14.90
C PRO A 197 -27.98 10.32 16.02
N VAL A 198 -29.02 11.10 15.75
CA VAL A 198 -29.52 12.12 16.69
C VAL A 198 -30.27 11.47 17.88
N LEU A 199 -29.55 11.25 18.99
CA LEU A 199 -30.10 10.59 20.18
C LEU A 199 -31.08 11.48 20.99
N PRO A 200 -32.24 10.95 21.43
CA PRO A 200 -33.24 11.72 22.15
C PRO A 200 -32.90 11.97 23.63
N GLY A 201 -32.21 13.08 23.90
CA GLY A 201 -32.55 13.94 25.05
C GLY A 201 -32.03 13.58 26.45
N TRP A 202 -31.06 12.68 26.60
CA TRP A 202 -30.43 12.39 27.90
C TRP A 202 -28.94 12.76 27.90
N GLY A 203 -28.56 13.75 28.72
CA GLY A 203 -27.18 14.21 28.86
C GLY A 203 -26.31 13.23 29.66
N ILE A 204 -25.86 12.17 28.99
CA ILE A 204 -24.92 11.17 29.51
C ILE A 204 -23.61 11.34 28.73
N GLU A 205 -22.50 11.57 29.45
CA GLU A 205 -21.17 11.49 28.85
C GLU A 205 -20.84 10.00 28.61
N PHE A 206 -20.75 9.61 27.33
CA PHE A 206 -20.39 8.25 26.93
C PHE A 206 -18.87 8.03 27.02
N SER A 207 -18.46 6.78 27.25
CA SER A 207 -17.05 6.39 27.16
C SER A 207 -16.68 5.98 25.73
N ALA A 208 -15.38 5.98 25.41
CA ALA A 208 -14.87 5.51 24.12
C ALA A 208 -15.13 4.01 23.83
N ALA A 209 -15.68 3.25 24.79
CA ALA A 209 -16.16 1.89 24.58
C ALA A 209 -17.64 1.84 24.13
N ASP A 210 -18.44 2.86 24.45
CA ASP A 210 -19.86 2.92 24.11
C ASP A 210 -20.07 3.40 22.66
N SER A 211 -19.19 4.27 22.15
CA SER A 211 -19.16 4.70 20.74
C SER A 211 -18.84 3.57 19.76
N ALA A 212 -18.33 2.42 20.23
CA ALA A 212 -18.13 1.24 19.41
C ALA A 212 -19.42 0.43 19.16
N ILE A 213 -20.53 0.79 19.82
CA ILE A 213 -21.79 0.01 19.85
C ILE A 213 -22.83 0.53 18.83
N TRP A 214 -22.60 1.71 18.23
CA TRP A 214 -23.52 2.39 17.31
C TRP A 214 -22.96 2.45 15.88
N PRO A 215 -23.45 1.58 14.95
CA PRO A 215 -22.93 1.49 13.59
C PRO A 215 -23.61 2.50 12.65
N GLY A 216 -23.28 3.78 12.80
CA GLY A 216 -23.44 4.72 11.68
C GLY A 216 -22.38 4.45 10.61
N PRO A 217 -22.68 4.58 9.30
CA PRO A 217 -21.72 4.32 8.25
C PRO A 217 -20.54 5.30 8.32
N ARG A 218 -19.34 4.78 8.12
CA ARG A 218 -18.07 5.51 8.26
C ARG A 218 -17.66 6.16 6.94
N ASN A 219 -18.54 6.99 6.38
CA ASN A 219 -18.21 7.79 5.21
C ASN A 219 -17.07 8.76 5.56
N SER A 220 -16.11 8.85 4.65
CA SER A 220 -15.18 9.97 4.61
C SER A 220 -15.66 10.99 3.59
N GLU A 221 -15.03 12.15 3.60
CA GLU A 221 -14.95 13.03 2.43
C GLU A 221 -13.49 13.00 1.95
N LEU A 222 -13.28 13.07 0.63
CA LEU A 222 -11.98 13.05 -0.04
C LEU A 222 -11.74 14.40 -0.72
N LYS A 223 -10.75 15.16 -0.27
CA LYS A 223 -10.32 16.44 -0.87
C LYS A 223 -9.10 16.19 -1.75
N ILE A 224 -9.21 16.60 -3.01
CA ILE A 224 -8.17 16.52 -4.04
C ILE A 224 -7.74 17.96 -4.33
N GLU A 225 -6.59 18.36 -3.77
CA GLU A 225 -6.03 19.71 -3.90
C GLU A 225 -5.04 19.77 -5.07
N PHE A 226 -5.29 20.66 -6.04
CA PHE A 226 -4.37 20.96 -7.15
C PHE A 226 -3.55 22.19 -6.79
N VAL A 227 -2.25 22.02 -6.60
CA VAL A 227 -1.31 23.04 -6.13
C VAL A 227 -0.38 23.43 -7.27
N ASP A 228 -0.38 24.70 -7.67
CA ASP A 228 0.60 25.27 -8.60
C ASP A 228 1.98 25.25 -7.93
N VAL A 229 2.93 24.60 -8.59
CA VAL A 229 4.33 24.46 -8.14
C VAL A 229 5.34 24.99 -9.18
N ASN A 230 4.88 25.75 -10.18
CA ASN A 230 5.74 26.44 -11.16
C ASN A 230 6.71 27.45 -10.50
N GLN A 231 6.47 27.80 -9.24
CA GLN A 231 7.43 28.45 -8.35
C GLN A 231 7.58 27.60 -7.07
N PRO A 232 8.52 26.64 -7.01
CA PRO A 232 8.70 25.72 -5.88
C PRO A 232 8.86 26.39 -4.50
N SER A 233 9.32 27.64 -4.45
CA SER A 233 9.46 28.43 -3.23
C SER A 233 8.21 29.21 -2.80
N ALA A 234 7.12 29.12 -3.57
CA ALA A 234 5.85 29.81 -3.31
C ALA A 234 4.65 29.00 -3.86
N PRO A 235 4.48 27.73 -3.46
CA PRO A 235 3.38 26.89 -3.94
C PRO A 235 2.02 27.46 -3.51
N MET A 236 1.00 27.31 -4.36
CA MET A 236 -0.33 27.87 -4.10
C MET A 236 -1.46 26.99 -4.63
N LEU A 237 -2.58 26.91 -3.90
CA LEU A 237 -3.77 26.18 -4.33
C LEU A 237 -4.36 26.83 -5.60
N ALA A 238 -4.43 26.07 -6.68
CA ALA A 238 -5.07 26.47 -7.94
C ALA A 238 -6.57 26.15 -7.92
N THR A 239 -6.94 24.93 -7.52
CA THR A 239 -8.33 24.49 -7.30
C THR A 239 -8.37 23.28 -6.37
N ALA A 240 -9.56 22.94 -5.87
CA ALA A 240 -9.78 21.69 -5.14
C ALA A 240 -11.10 21.04 -5.58
N ILE A 241 -11.15 19.71 -5.58
CA ILE A 241 -12.35 18.90 -5.78
C ILE A 241 -12.55 18.08 -4.51
N SER A 242 -13.72 18.20 -3.86
CA SER A 242 -14.13 17.26 -2.80
C SER A 242 -15.09 16.22 -3.37
N LEU A 243 -14.93 14.96 -2.98
CA LEU A 243 -15.85 13.85 -3.26
C LEU A 243 -16.40 13.30 -1.94
N ASP A 244 -17.71 13.02 -1.87
CA ASP A 244 -18.26 12.21 -0.78
C ASP A 244 -17.87 10.72 -0.95
N GLY A 245 -17.47 10.09 0.14
CA GLY A 245 -17.03 8.69 0.17
C GLY A 245 -15.59 8.51 0.65
N SER A 246 -15.28 7.31 1.14
CA SER A 246 -13.93 6.88 1.45
C SER A 246 -13.22 6.44 0.16
N LEU A 247 -11.95 6.83 -0.01
CA LEU A 247 -11.13 6.33 -1.13
C LEU A 247 -10.99 4.81 -1.01
N ILE A 248 -11.28 4.09 -2.10
CA ILE A 248 -10.79 2.74 -2.34
C ILE A 248 -9.35 2.87 -2.81
N ASP A 249 -9.15 3.39 -4.03
CA ASP A 249 -7.82 3.53 -4.62
C ASP A 249 -7.83 4.58 -5.75
N SER A 250 -6.66 4.93 -6.29
CA SER A 250 -6.52 5.86 -7.42
C SER A 250 -5.40 5.46 -8.39
N ARG A 251 -5.54 5.75 -9.68
CA ARG A 251 -4.51 5.51 -10.71
C ARG A 251 -4.52 6.59 -11.78
N ARG A 252 -3.36 6.94 -12.33
CA ARG A 252 -3.21 7.89 -13.45
C ARG A 252 -2.81 7.16 -14.73
N LEU A 253 -3.55 7.38 -15.81
CA LEU A 253 -3.20 6.97 -17.17
C LEU A 253 -3.08 8.21 -18.05
N GLY A 254 -1.86 8.56 -18.46
CA GLY A 254 -1.57 9.82 -19.14
C GLY A 254 -1.98 11.03 -18.29
N ASP A 255 -2.82 11.89 -18.85
CA ASP A 255 -3.36 13.09 -18.19
C ASP A 255 -4.69 12.84 -17.45
N THR A 256 -5.19 11.60 -17.41
CA THR A 256 -6.42 11.23 -16.71
C THR A 256 -6.12 10.54 -15.38
N LEU A 257 -6.67 11.07 -14.30
CA LEU A 257 -6.64 10.51 -12.96
C LEU A 257 -7.98 9.82 -12.65
N TYR A 258 -7.95 8.51 -12.45
CA TYR A 258 -9.08 7.71 -12.00
C TYR A 258 -9.05 7.61 -10.48
N VAL A 259 -10.16 7.96 -9.84
CA VAL A 259 -10.36 7.97 -8.39
C VAL A 259 -11.57 7.11 -8.06
N ILE A 260 -11.35 6.03 -7.31
CA ILE A 260 -12.40 5.08 -6.97
C ILE A 260 -12.77 5.33 -5.51
N THR A 261 -14.02 5.71 -5.24
CA THR A 261 -14.53 5.94 -3.87
C THR A 261 -15.67 4.97 -3.55
N ARG A 262 -15.86 4.66 -2.26
CA ARG A 262 -17.03 3.98 -1.71
C ARG A 262 -17.82 4.95 -0.82
N TYR A 263 -19.13 5.03 -1.04
CA TYR A 263 -20.05 5.81 -0.24
C TYR A 263 -21.22 4.93 0.22
N ASP A 264 -21.46 4.88 1.53
CA ASP A 264 -22.53 4.10 2.15
C ASP A 264 -23.68 5.07 2.53
N PRO A 265 -24.85 5.06 1.85
CA PRO A 265 -25.91 6.03 2.08
C PRO A 265 -26.42 6.06 3.53
N TRP A 266 -26.78 7.24 4.02
CA TRP A 266 -27.34 7.41 5.37
C TRP A 266 -28.28 8.61 5.50
N LEU A 267 -29.08 8.59 6.57
CA LEU A 267 -29.83 9.74 7.05
C LEU A 267 -29.72 9.83 8.57
N GLU A 268 -29.22 10.96 9.08
CA GLU A 268 -29.05 11.26 10.52
C GLU A 268 -30.33 11.08 11.37
N THR A 269 -31.50 11.15 10.72
CA THR A 269 -32.82 11.01 11.34
C THR A 269 -33.29 9.56 11.49
N LEU A 270 -32.58 8.57 10.94
CA LEU A 270 -32.96 7.16 11.05
C LEU A 270 -32.65 6.60 12.44
N GLN A 271 -33.57 5.78 12.94
CA GLN A 271 -33.47 5.10 14.23
C GLN A 271 -33.44 3.58 14.03
N PHE A 272 -32.65 2.86 14.81
CA PHE A 272 -32.64 1.41 14.81
C PHE A 272 -33.92 0.85 15.46
N GLU A 273 -34.54 -0.16 14.86
CA GLU A 273 -35.89 -0.61 15.25
C GLU A 273 -35.97 -1.27 16.63
N GLU A 274 -34.82 -1.71 17.17
CA GLU A 274 -34.72 -2.28 18.52
C GLU A 274 -34.98 -1.26 19.64
N VAL A 275 -34.84 0.03 19.35
CA VAL A 275 -34.75 1.09 20.37
C VAL A 275 -36.14 1.51 20.85
N GLU A 276 -37.07 1.82 19.94
CA GLU A 276 -38.45 2.19 20.27
C GLU A 276 -39.47 1.69 19.25
N GLY A 277 -40.66 1.29 19.74
CA GLY A 277 -41.77 0.77 18.91
C GLY A 277 -42.44 1.77 17.97
N GLN A 278 -41.87 2.96 17.77
CA GLN A 278 -42.27 3.93 16.76
C GLN A 278 -41.20 4.15 15.66
N ALA A 279 -39.95 3.70 15.86
CA ALA A 279 -38.81 3.95 14.98
C ALA A 279 -39.10 3.65 13.50
N ARG A 280 -39.66 2.47 13.16
CA ARG A 280 -40.05 2.13 11.77
C ARG A 280 -40.98 3.17 11.13
N SER A 281 -41.93 3.71 11.90
CA SER A 281 -42.89 4.71 11.39
C SER A 281 -42.26 6.08 11.21
N GLU A 282 -41.21 6.41 11.97
CA GLU A 282 -40.44 7.65 11.83
C GLU A 282 -39.44 7.52 10.66
N ASN A 283 -38.79 6.36 10.52
CA ASN A 283 -37.92 6.01 9.39
C ASN A 283 -38.66 6.11 8.04
N GLU A 284 -39.83 5.47 7.89
CA GLU A 284 -40.63 5.61 6.66
C GLU A 284 -41.11 7.06 6.43
N THR A 285 -41.31 7.84 7.50
CA THR A 285 -41.66 9.28 7.39
C THR A 285 -40.46 10.13 6.95
N ALA A 286 -39.23 9.71 7.21
CA ALA A 286 -38.01 10.33 6.67
C ALA A 286 -37.75 9.89 5.22
N LEU A 287 -37.78 8.58 4.95
CA LEU A 287 -37.54 7.98 3.63
C LEU A 287 -38.57 8.44 2.56
N SER A 288 -39.77 8.84 2.96
CA SER A 288 -40.80 9.43 2.08
C SER A 288 -40.72 10.96 1.94
N ARG A 289 -39.75 11.63 2.57
CA ARG A 289 -39.53 13.08 2.51
C ARG A 289 -38.15 13.50 1.98
N VAL A 290 -37.16 12.62 2.11
CA VAL A 290 -35.82 12.82 1.53
C VAL A 290 -35.90 12.85 0.00
N GLU A 291 -35.37 13.91 -0.60
CA GLU A 291 -35.17 14.01 -2.05
C GLU A 291 -34.05 13.05 -2.45
N PHE A 292 -34.20 12.28 -3.54
CA PHE A 292 -33.26 11.19 -3.84
C PHE A 292 -31.80 11.65 -3.97
N THR A 293 -31.57 12.86 -4.48
CA THR A 293 -30.22 13.45 -4.60
C THR A 293 -29.50 13.63 -3.26
N GLU A 294 -30.21 13.72 -2.13
CA GLU A 294 -29.62 13.79 -0.77
C GLU A 294 -29.04 12.43 -0.31
N LEU A 295 -29.36 11.34 -1.01
CA LEU A 295 -28.86 9.97 -0.75
C LEU A 295 -27.73 9.55 -1.70
N LEU A 296 -27.35 10.40 -2.64
CA LEU A 296 -26.29 10.15 -3.63
C LEU A 296 -24.98 10.82 -3.17
N PRO A 297 -23.80 10.21 -3.41
CA PRO A 297 -22.53 10.88 -3.15
C PRO A 297 -22.40 12.13 -4.03
N GLN A 298 -22.13 13.28 -3.42
CA GLN A 298 -21.89 14.52 -4.16
C GLN A 298 -20.40 14.68 -4.49
N TYR A 299 -20.12 15.54 -5.45
CA TYR A 299 -18.84 16.24 -5.54
C TYR A 299 -19.04 17.75 -5.38
N ARG A 300 -17.99 18.43 -4.93
CA ARG A 300 -17.95 19.89 -4.73
C ARG A 300 -16.70 20.47 -5.39
N GLN A 301 -16.86 21.53 -6.18
CA GLN A 301 -15.75 22.29 -6.77
C GLN A 301 -16.10 23.79 -6.86
N GLY A 302 -15.53 24.59 -5.96
CA GLY A 302 -15.90 26.01 -5.81
C GLY A 302 -17.34 26.17 -5.35
N ASP A 303 -18.14 26.97 -6.08
CA ASP A 303 -19.58 27.14 -5.82
C ASP A 303 -20.47 26.01 -6.41
N LEU A 304 -19.89 25.01 -7.08
CA LEU A 304 -20.62 23.87 -7.65
C LEU A 304 -20.71 22.72 -6.63
N GLU A 305 -21.91 22.22 -6.41
CA GLU A 305 -22.21 20.95 -5.73
C GLU A 305 -23.23 20.18 -6.58
N ALA A 306 -22.99 18.89 -6.81
CA ALA A 306 -23.87 18.00 -7.60
C ALA A 306 -23.59 16.51 -7.29
N PRO A 307 -24.52 15.59 -7.58
CA PRO A 307 -24.27 14.15 -7.50
C PRO A 307 -23.10 13.73 -8.42
N LEU A 308 -22.34 12.72 -8.00
CA LEU A 308 -21.35 12.07 -8.87
C LEU A 308 -22.00 11.31 -10.03
N SER A 309 -23.13 10.64 -9.80
CA SER A 309 -24.01 10.13 -10.85
C SER A 309 -25.48 10.13 -10.38
N ASP A 310 -26.40 10.29 -11.34
CA ASP A 310 -27.85 10.14 -11.16
C ASP A 310 -28.34 8.71 -11.44
N ASP A 311 -27.45 7.84 -11.94
CA ASP A 311 -27.69 6.43 -12.25
C ASP A 311 -26.52 5.53 -11.79
N CYS A 312 -26.75 4.22 -11.71
CA CYS A 312 -25.78 3.27 -11.17
C CYS A 312 -25.93 1.87 -11.75
N TYR A 313 -24.81 1.21 -12.06
CA TYR A 313 -24.80 -0.20 -12.47
C TYR A 313 -25.16 -1.11 -11.30
N ALA A 314 -26.06 -2.04 -11.57
CA ALA A 314 -26.36 -3.17 -10.69
C ALA A 314 -26.42 -4.46 -11.52
N SER A 315 -26.39 -5.60 -10.83
CA SER A 315 -26.54 -6.90 -11.48
C SER A 315 -27.91 -7.02 -12.16
N SER A 316 -27.97 -7.58 -13.37
CA SER A 316 -29.23 -7.76 -14.12
C SER A 316 -30.22 -8.76 -13.50
N ASP A 317 -29.84 -9.45 -12.43
CA ASP A 317 -30.72 -10.27 -11.58
C ASP A 317 -31.23 -9.53 -10.31
N THR A 318 -30.89 -8.25 -10.10
CA THR A 318 -31.39 -7.45 -8.97
C THR A 318 -32.92 -7.33 -9.00
N GLN A 319 -33.57 -7.67 -7.88
CA GLN A 319 -35.03 -7.65 -7.74
C GLN A 319 -35.54 -6.43 -6.95
N PRO A 320 -36.82 -6.02 -7.08
CA PRO A 320 -37.37 -4.84 -6.40
C PRO A 320 -37.30 -4.86 -4.87
N GLU A 321 -37.18 -6.03 -4.23
CA GLU A 321 -36.97 -6.19 -2.80
C GLU A 321 -35.49 -6.15 -2.35
N HIS A 322 -34.53 -6.01 -3.28
CA HIS A 322 -33.12 -5.87 -2.92
C HIS A 322 -32.85 -4.47 -2.32
N GLY A 323 -31.73 -4.33 -1.61
CA GLY A 323 -31.25 -3.07 -1.05
C GLY A 323 -29.76 -2.87 -1.26
N PHE A 324 -29.35 -1.62 -1.49
CA PHE A 324 -27.97 -1.21 -1.73
C PHE A 324 -27.35 -0.60 -0.47
N PHE A 325 -26.32 -1.25 0.09
CA PHE A 325 -25.59 -0.72 1.26
C PHE A 325 -24.51 0.30 0.89
N SER A 326 -23.93 0.18 -0.31
CA SER A 326 -22.78 0.97 -0.75
C SER A 326 -22.81 1.21 -2.25
N MET A 327 -22.50 2.44 -2.65
CA MET A 327 -22.17 2.81 -4.02
C MET A 327 -20.66 2.92 -4.15
N VAL A 328 -20.12 2.48 -5.28
CA VAL A 328 -18.72 2.63 -5.65
C VAL A 328 -18.62 3.44 -6.93
N ASN A 329 -17.92 4.56 -6.91
CA ASN A 329 -17.84 5.52 -8.01
C ASN A 329 -16.46 5.50 -8.65
N ILE A 330 -16.38 5.19 -9.95
CA ILE A 330 -15.16 5.30 -10.76
C ILE A 330 -15.13 6.69 -11.39
N THR A 331 -14.52 7.66 -10.70
CA THR A 331 -14.49 9.07 -11.12
C THR A 331 -13.23 9.35 -11.96
N ALA A 332 -13.40 9.79 -13.20
CA ALA A 332 -12.30 10.19 -14.08
C ALA A 332 -12.12 11.72 -14.05
N ILE A 333 -10.89 12.19 -13.81
CA ILE A 333 -10.52 13.60 -13.66
C ILE A 333 -9.44 13.94 -14.68
N ASP A 334 -9.67 14.97 -15.50
CA ASP A 334 -8.67 15.54 -16.42
C ASP A 334 -7.73 16.44 -15.62
N LEU A 335 -6.43 16.14 -15.61
CA LEU A 335 -5.41 16.87 -14.88
C LEU A 335 -5.06 18.23 -15.53
N ASN A 336 -5.27 18.39 -16.83
CA ASN A 336 -5.06 19.64 -17.57
C ASN A 336 -6.23 20.61 -17.38
N ALA A 337 -7.46 20.11 -17.39
CA ALA A 337 -8.67 20.89 -17.10
C ALA A 337 -8.91 21.08 -15.60
N GLN A 338 -8.34 20.21 -14.76
CA GLN A 338 -8.56 20.12 -13.30
C GLN A 338 -10.06 19.93 -12.95
N GLN A 339 -10.74 19.07 -13.71
CA GLN A 339 -12.19 18.87 -13.67
C GLN A 339 -12.57 17.39 -13.83
N ILE A 340 -13.71 17.00 -13.26
CA ILE A 340 -14.32 15.68 -13.48
C ILE A 340 -14.81 15.59 -14.93
N VAL A 341 -14.43 14.50 -15.61
CA VAL A 341 -14.86 14.14 -16.97
C VAL A 341 -16.11 13.26 -16.92
N SER A 342 -16.12 12.28 -16.02
CA SER A 342 -17.21 11.33 -15.80
C SER A 342 -17.11 10.67 -14.42
N SER A 343 -18.19 10.04 -13.95
CA SER A 343 -18.16 9.13 -12.80
C SER A 343 -19.19 8.01 -13.00
N GLU A 344 -18.71 6.78 -13.18
CA GLU A 344 -19.59 5.61 -13.31
C GLU A 344 -19.86 5.04 -11.90
N CYS A 345 -21.13 4.89 -11.50
CA CYS A 345 -21.49 4.26 -10.21
C CYS A 345 -21.73 2.75 -10.36
N LEU A 346 -21.30 1.96 -9.37
CA LEU A 346 -21.52 0.52 -9.25
C LEU A 346 -22.06 0.16 -7.86
N SER A 347 -23.07 -0.72 -7.78
CA SER A 347 -23.66 -1.20 -6.52
C SER A 347 -23.80 -2.73 -6.44
N THR A 348 -22.72 -3.47 -6.76
CA THR A 348 -22.64 -4.94 -6.61
C THR A 348 -21.67 -5.40 -5.51
N GLY A 349 -21.10 -4.46 -4.75
CA GLY A 349 -20.01 -4.72 -3.80
C GLY A 349 -18.65 -4.81 -4.50
N VAL A 350 -17.61 -4.28 -3.85
CA VAL A 350 -16.22 -4.24 -4.36
C VAL A 350 -15.27 -4.42 -3.18
N ASP A 351 -14.43 -5.44 -3.26
CA ASP A 351 -13.42 -5.80 -2.26
C ASP A 351 -11.99 -5.52 -2.75
N SER A 352 -11.75 -5.50 -4.06
CA SER A 352 -10.42 -5.24 -4.66
C SER A 352 -10.57 -4.62 -6.05
N MET A 353 -9.58 -3.82 -6.47
CA MET A 353 -9.44 -3.37 -7.86
C MET A 353 -8.09 -3.70 -8.48
N THR A 354 -8.02 -3.66 -9.80
CA THR A 354 -6.80 -3.79 -10.60
C THR A 354 -6.97 -3.02 -11.90
N MET A 355 -5.93 -2.38 -12.40
CA MET A 355 -5.98 -1.56 -13.62
C MET A 355 -4.80 -1.87 -14.53
N SER A 356 -5.08 -1.99 -15.83
CA SER A 356 -4.11 -2.04 -16.92
C SER A 356 -4.10 -0.72 -17.69
N THR A 357 -3.30 -0.60 -18.74
CA THR A 357 -3.33 0.54 -19.66
C THR A 357 -4.59 0.60 -20.55
N ASN A 358 -5.47 -0.41 -20.50
CA ASN A 358 -6.67 -0.49 -21.36
C ASN A 358 -7.97 -0.74 -20.58
N ALA A 359 -7.91 -1.28 -19.37
CA ALA A 359 -9.08 -1.71 -18.60
C ALA A 359 -8.89 -1.58 -17.09
N LEU A 360 -9.99 -1.37 -16.39
CA LEU A 360 -10.11 -1.40 -14.95
C LEU A 360 -11.02 -2.57 -14.55
N TYR A 361 -10.56 -3.36 -13.59
CA TYR A 361 -11.23 -4.53 -13.07
C TYR A 361 -11.61 -4.29 -11.60
N LEU A 362 -12.91 -4.30 -11.31
CA LEU A 362 -13.43 -4.35 -9.94
C LEU A 362 -13.81 -5.78 -9.59
N THR A 363 -13.54 -6.20 -8.37
CA THR A 363 -13.76 -7.58 -7.92
C THR A 363 -14.44 -7.63 -6.56
N SER A 364 -15.26 -8.66 -6.34
CA SER A 364 -15.91 -8.91 -5.05
C SER A 364 -16.10 -10.41 -4.80
N TYR A 365 -16.31 -10.79 -3.54
CA TYR A 365 -16.26 -12.18 -3.10
C TYR A 365 -17.64 -12.70 -2.67
N ASP A 366 -18.19 -13.60 -3.48
CA ASP A 366 -19.37 -14.38 -3.11
C ASP A 366 -18.93 -15.56 -2.22
N TRP A 367 -19.14 -15.37 -0.91
CA TRP A 367 -18.90 -16.38 0.12
C TRP A 367 -20.12 -17.27 0.41
N ARG A 368 -21.31 -16.92 -0.09
CA ARG A 368 -22.62 -17.49 0.27
C ARG A 368 -22.95 -18.75 -0.53
N GLN A 369 -22.44 -18.84 -1.75
CA GLN A 369 -22.65 -19.97 -2.65
C GLN A 369 -22.04 -21.28 -2.14
N SER A 370 -22.59 -22.40 -2.60
CA SER A 370 -22.08 -23.74 -2.30
C SER A 370 -20.65 -24.00 -2.83
N GLU A 371 -20.22 -23.22 -3.82
CA GLU A 371 -18.83 -23.02 -4.22
C GLU A 371 -18.56 -21.52 -4.10
N ARG A 372 -17.57 -21.12 -3.31
CA ARG A 372 -17.18 -19.71 -3.10
C ARG A 372 -16.46 -19.16 -4.34
N ARG A 373 -16.75 -17.91 -4.74
CA ARG A 373 -16.26 -17.35 -6.02
C ARG A 373 -15.85 -15.88 -5.90
N THR A 374 -14.85 -15.46 -6.67
CA THR A 374 -14.55 -14.04 -6.92
C THR A 374 -15.26 -13.62 -8.20
N ILE A 375 -16.20 -12.69 -8.06
CA ILE A 375 -16.89 -11.97 -9.12
C ILE A 375 -15.95 -10.89 -9.67
N ILE A 376 -16.03 -10.63 -10.98
CA ILE A 376 -15.16 -9.71 -11.71
C ILE A 376 -16.01 -8.86 -12.65
N HIS A 377 -15.94 -7.54 -12.52
CA HIS A 377 -16.52 -6.57 -13.45
C HIS A 377 -15.40 -5.82 -14.18
N LYS A 378 -15.38 -5.87 -15.51
CA LYS A 378 -14.44 -5.15 -16.37
C LYS A 378 -15.08 -3.87 -16.89
N PHE A 379 -14.34 -2.77 -16.77
CA PHE A 379 -14.58 -1.50 -17.43
C PHE A 379 -13.44 -1.25 -18.42
N ASP A 380 -13.74 -0.92 -19.67
CA ASP A 380 -12.76 -0.44 -20.64
C ASP A 380 -12.43 1.04 -20.35
N LEU A 381 -11.17 1.42 -20.51
CA LEU A 381 -10.69 2.79 -20.31
C LEU A 381 -10.69 3.57 -21.63
N THR A 382 -11.19 4.80 -21.59
CA THR A 382 -11.38 5.66 -22.77
C THR A 382 -11.02 7.11 -22.46
N ASP A 383 -10.84 7.93 -23.50
CA ASP A 383 -10.70 9.40 -23.42
C ASP A 383 -11.86 10.09 -22.66
N SER A 384 -13.01 9.41 -22.51
CA SER A 384 -14.20 9.85 -21.78
C SER A 384 -14.34 9.24 -20.36
N GLY A 385 -13.32 8.53 -19.88
CA GLY A 385 -13.34 7.81 -18.60
C GLY A 385 -13.57 6.30 -18.75
N ALA A 386 -14.11 5.67 -17.72
CA ALA A 386 -14.38 4.23 -17.71
C ALA A 386 -15.73 3.88 -18.37
N SER A 387 -15.87 2.68 -18.92
CA SER A 387 -17.15 2.21 -19.51
C SER A 387 -17.31 0.70 -19.31
N TYR A 388 -18.47 0.25 -18.81
CA TYR A 388 -18.69 -1.17 -18.52
C TYR A 388 -18.60 -2.06 -19.78
N SER A 389 -17.88 -3.19 -19.65
CA SER A 389 -17.51 -4.06 -20.77
C SER A 389 -17.94 -5.52 -20.57
N ALA A 390 -17.69 -6.12 -19.38
CA ALA A 390 -18.04 -7.52 -19.11
C ALA A 390 -18.16 -7.86 -17.61
N THR A 391 -18.93 -8.90 -17.28
CA THR A 391 -18.91 -9.57 -15.96
C THR A 391 -18.47 -11.03 -16.12
N GLY A 392 -17.79 -11.58 -15.13
CA GLY A 392 -17.59 -13.02 -14.97
C GLY A 392 -17.20 -13.35 -13.53
N GLY A 393 -16.68 -14.56 -13.31
CA GLY A 393 -16.11 -14.93 -12.02
C GLY A 393 -15.30 -16.23 -12.06
N VAL A 394 -14.52 -16.43 -11.01
CA VAL A 394 -13.63 -17.60 -10.83
C VAL A 394 -13.86 -18.27 -9.48
N PRO A 395 -13.75 -19.60 -9.35
CA PRO A 395 -13.90 -20.25 -8.05
C PRO A 395 -12.71 -19.97 -7.13
N GLY A 396 -13.00 -19.77 -5.85
CA GLY A 396 -12.06 -19.34 -4.81
C GLY A 396 -12.21 -17.86 -4.41
N SER A 397 -11.33 -17.42 -3.52
CA SER A 397 -11.18 -16.01 -3.13
C SER A 397 -9.82 -15.49 -3.55
N ILE A 398 -9.75 -14.26 -4.06
CA ILE A 398 -8.49 -13.56 -4.30
C ILE A 398 -7.80 -13.11 -3.01
N ARG A 399 -8.50 -12.91 -1.88
CA ARG A 399 -7.99 -12.49 -0.54
C ARG A 399 -7.02 -11.28 -0.52
N SER A 400 -7.41 -10.24 0.22
CA SER A 400 -6.66 -8.99 0.41
C SER A 400 -5.34 -9.10 1.19
N ASP A 401 -4.93 -10.29 1.61
CA ASP A 401 -3.72 -10.53 2.42
C ASP A 401 -2.44 -10.77 1.62
N ALA A 402 -2.55 -11.05 0.32
CA ALA A 402 -1.41 -11.18 -0.58
C ALA A 402 -1.74 -10.59 -1.96
N PRO A 403 -0.90 -9.68 -2.49
CA PRO A 403 -1.28 -8.86 -3.63
C PRO A 403 -0.97 -9.50 -5.00
N TYR A 404 -1.35 -8.82 -6.09
CA TYR A 404 -1.28 -9.25 -7.53
C TYR A 404 -1.95 -10.56 -7.87
N ARG A 405 -3.03 -10.84 -7.17
CA ARG A 405 -3.93 -11.95 -7.46
C ARG A 405 -4.68 -11.79 -8.80
N VAL A 406 -4.65 -10.60 -9.43
CA VAL A 406 -5.32 -10.27 -10.70
C VAL A 406 -4.35 -9.50 -11.62
N ASN A 407 -4.32 -9.84 -12.92
CA ASN A 407 -3.52 -9.13 -13.93
C ASN A 407 -4.08 -9.34 -15.36
N GLU A 408 -4.08 -8.29 -16.18
CA GLU A 408 -4.32 -8.41 -17.63
C GLU A 408 -3.00 -8.50 -18.41
N TYR A 409 -2.91 -9.39 -19.39
CA TYR A 409 -1.79 -9.45 -20.34
C TYR A 409 -2.25 -9.94 -21.71
N GLN A 410 -1.95 -9.18 -22.76
CA GLN A 410 -2.33 -9.47 -24.17
C GLN A 410 -3.83 -9.76 -24.38
N GLY A 411 -4.71 -9.18 -23.55
CA GLY A 411 -6.17 -9.37 -23.58
C GLY A 411 -6.68 -10.60 -22.80
N ASP A 412 -5.79 -11.35 -22.16
CA ASP A 412 -6.16 -12.41 -21.20
C ASP A 412 -6.11 -11.86 -19.77
N LEU A 413 -7.16 -12.14 -19.00
CA LEU A 413 -7.22 -11.86 -17.57
C LEU A 413 -6.75 -13.09 -16.79
N ARG A 414 -5.75 -12.89 -15.93
CA ARG A 414 -5.06 -13.92 -15.16
C ARG A 414 -5.37 -13.73 -13.68
N VAL A 415 -5.91 -14.75 -13.02
CA VAL A 415 -6.42 -14.63 -11.64
C VAL A 415 -5.96 -15.81 -10.78
N VAL A 416 -5.31 -15.53 -9.65
CA VAL A 416 -4.87 -16.53 -8.66
C VAL A 416 -5.80 -16.48 -7.43
N THR A 417 -6.43 -17.60 -7.09
CA THR A 417 -7.36 -17.71 -5.96
C THR A 417 -6.95 -18.79 -4.96
N THR A 418 -7.38 -18.62 -3.71
CA THR A 418 -7.37 -19.67 -2.69
C THR A 418 -8.79 -20.28 -2.57
N ARG A 419 -8.89 -21.61 -2.68
CA ARG A 419 -10.12 -22.41 -2.44
C ARG A 419 -9.92 -23.27 -1.18
N GLY A 420 -10.96 -23.46 -0.37
CA GLY A 420 -10.94 -24.34 0.81
C GLY A 420 -11.32 -23.66 2.13
N ASP A 421 -10.75 -24.15 3.23
CA ASP A 421 -10.78 -23.53 4.57
C ASP A 421 -9.36 -23.15 5.03
N TRP A 422 -9.24 -22.37 6.11
CA TRP A 422 -7.97 -21.83 6.63
C TRP A 422 -6.95 -22.89 7.10
N ASN A 423 -7.33 -24.17 7.24
CA ASN A 423 -6.43 -25.28 7.59
C ASN A 423 -5.99 -26.09 6.36
N GLN A 424 -6.80 -26.07 5.30
CA GLN A 424 -6.56 -26.76 4.03
C GLN A 424 -6.89 -25.81 2.84
N PRO A 425 -6.19 -24.69 2.70
CA PRO A 425 -6.18 -23.91 1.47
C PRO A 425 -5.62 -24.75 0.31
N THR A 426 -6.08 -24.43 -0.90
CA THR A 426 -5.55 -24.92 -2.18
C THR A 426 -5.54 -23.75 -3.16
N HIS A 427 -4.48 -23.60 -3.94
CA HIS A 427 -4.30 -22.43 -4.80
C HIS A 427 -4.47 -22.77 -6.28
N HIS A 428 -5.14 -21.88 -7.01
CA HIS A 428 -5.56 -22.10 -8.39
C HIS A 428 -5.31 -20.83 -9.20
N LEU A 429 -4.61 -20.96 -10.32
CA LEU A 429 -4.58 -19.94 -11.38
C LEU A 429 -5.73 -20.24 -12.37
N SER A 430 -6.48 -19.21 -12.75
CA SER A 430 -7.42 -19.20 -13.86
C SER A 430 -6.97 -18.20 -14.91
N ILE A 431 -7.04 -18.56 -16.19
CA ILE A 431 -6.81 -17.65 -17.32
C ILE A 431 -8.12 -17.53 -18.10
N LEU A 432 -8.61 -16.31 -18.24
CA LEU A 432 -9.88 -15.96 -18.86
C LEU A 432 -9.66 -15.07 -20.10
N ARG A 433 -10.52 -15.18 -21.10
CA ARG A 433 -10.59 -14.27 -22.24
C ARG A 433 -12.00 -13.71 -22.39
N GLN A 434 -12.11 -12.41 -22.66
CA GLN A 434 -13.42 -11.76 -22.83
C GLN A 434 -14.16 -12.32 -24.05
N SER A 435 -15.45 -12.61 -23.86
CA SER A 435 -16.34 -13.24 -24.84
C SER A 435 -17.69 -12.51 -24.83
N GLY A 436 -17.79 -11.44 -25.63
CA GLY A 436 -18.90 -10.48 -25.52
C GLY A 436 -18.87 -9.73 -24.19
N SER A 437 -19.99 -9.73 -23.47
CA SER A 437 -20.11 -9.17 -22.11
C SER A 437 -19.77 -10.17 -20.99
N GLY A 438 -19.16 -11.31 -21.34
CA GLY A 438 -18.76 -12.37 -20.43
C GLY A 438 -17.28 -12.74 -20.55
N PHE A 439 -16.86 -13.79 -19.86
CA PHE A 439 -15.51 -14.37 -19.95
C PHE A 439 -15.58 -15.89 -20.22
N ASP A 440 -14.78 -16.36 -21.17
CA ASP A 440 -14.52 -17.79 -21.38
C ASP A 440 -13.22 -18.18 -20.65
N THR A 441 -13.25 -19.24 -19.83
CA THR A 441 -12.04 -19.80 -19.21
C THR A 441 -11.20 -20.53 -20.27
N LEU A 442 -9.99 -20.05 -20.53
CA LEU A 442 -9.03 -20.70 -21.42
C LEU A 442 -8.34 -21.89 -20.74
N ALA A 443 -7.91 -21.69 -19.48
CA ALA A 443 -7.19 -22.69 -18.70
C ALA A 443 -7.35 -22.47 -17.18
N GLU A 444 -7.16 -23.54 -16.43
CA GLU A 444 -6.89 -23.51 -14.98
C GLU A 444 -5.59 -24.29 -14.68
N LEU A 445 -4.96 -24.00 -13.54
CA LEU A 445 -3.82 -24.74 -12.99
C LEU A 445 -3.95 -24.75 -11.45
N PRO A 446 -3.93 -25.90 -10.76
CA PRO A 446 -3.79 -27.27 -11.26
C PRO A 446 -4.98 -27.75 -12.12
N ASN A 447 -4.73 -28.71 -13.03
CA ASN A 447 -5.76 -29.32 -13.88
C ASN A 447 -5.48 -30.82 -14.15
N SER A 448 -6.35 -31.49 -14.90
CA SER A 448 -6.24 -32.94 -15.13
C SER A 448 -5.03 -33.41 -15.94
N ALA A 449 -4.36 -32.53 -16.68
CA ALA A 449 -3.09 -32.79 -17.36
C ALA A 449 -1.87 -32.29 -16.57
N ARG A 450 -2.08 -31.34 -15.63
CA ARG A 450 -1.07 -30.72 -14.77
C ARG A 450 -1.58 -30.70 -13.32
N PRO A 451 -1.56 -31.86 -12.63
CA PRO A 451 -2.25 -32.05 -11.36
C PRO A 451 -1.47 -31.54 -10.15
N ASP A 452 -0.21 -31.14 -10.35
CA ASP A 452 0.69 -30.70 -9.28
C ASP A 452 0.21 -29.35 -8.72
N PRO A 453 0.01 -29.23 -7.39
CA PRO A 453 -0.61 -28.04 -6.79
C PRO A 453 0.36 -26.85 -6.75
N ILE A 454 -0.22 -25.65 -6.76
CA ILE A 454 0.49 -24.44 -6.34
C ILE A 454 0.42 -24.43 -4.80
N GLY A 455 1.58 -24.42 -4.14
CA GLY A 455 1.71 -24.53 -2.68
C GLY A 455 1.56 -25.95 -2.12
N LYS A 456 2.21 -26.20 -0.97
CA LYS A 456 2.12 -27.49 -0.26
C LYS A 456 0.91 -27.52 0.69
N PRO A 457 0.47 -28.72 1.15
CA PRO A 457 -0.74 -28.84 1.97
C PRO A 457 -0.74 -28.01 3.27
N GLY A 458 -1.54 -26.94 3.28
CA GLY A 458 -1.68 -26.03 4.42
C GLY A 458 -0.62 -24.93 4.51
N GLU A 459 0.06 -24.63 3.40
CA GLU A 459 0.65 -23.31 3.14
C GLU A 459 -0.43 -22.37 2.58
N ASP A 460 -0.26 -21.07 2.72
CA ASP A 460 -1.12 -20.05 2.09
C ASP A 460 -0.29 -19.12 1.20
N ILE A 461 -0.90 -18.37 0.29
CA ILE A 461 -0.19 -17.40 -0.56
C ILE A 461 0.16 -16.15 0.27
N TYR A 462 1.41 -15.71 0.16
CA TYR A 462 1.92 -14.45 0.75
C TYR A 462 2.29 -13.40 -0.31
N ALA A 463 2.64 -13.82 -1.53
CA ALA A 463 2.79 -12.91 -2.67
C ALA A 463 2.46 -13.60 -4.00
N VAL A 464 1.89 -12.85 -4.93
CA VAL A 464 1.83 -13.18 -6.37
C VAL A 464 2.58 -12.08 -7.12
N ARG A 465 3.17 -12.39 -8.28
CA ARG A 465 3.75 -11.38 -9.18
C ARG A 465 3.67 -11.85 -10.63
N PHE A 466 2.89 -11.16 -11.46
CA PHE A 466 2.84 -11.40 -12.91
C PHE A 466 3.92 -10.58 -13.61
N ALA A 467 4.69 -11.20 -14.53
CA ALA A 467 5.77 -10.56 -15.28
C ALA A 467 5.79 -11.11 -16.71
N GLY A 468 5.33 -10.32 -17.69
CA GLY A 468 5.22 -10.76 -19.09
C GLY A 468 4.46 -12.09 -19.22
N SER A 469 5.11 -13.10 -19.81
CA SER A 469 4.61 -14.47 -19.98
C SER A 469 4.79 -15.39 -18.76
N THR A 470 5.17 -14.85 -17.60
CA THR A 470 5.49 -15.62 -16.38
C THR A 470 4.65 -15.12 -15.21
N ALA A 471 4.40 -15.96 -14.22
CA ALA A 471 3.94 -15.53 -12.90
C ALA A 471 4.74 -16.23 -11.80
N TYR A 472 4.94 -15.52 -10.69
CA TYR A 472 5.60 -16.01 -9.50
C TYR A 472 4.59 -16.07 -8.37
N VAL A 473 4.62 -17.16 -7.59
CA VAL A 473 3.73 -17.34 -6.43
C VAL A 473 4.56 -17.83 -5.27
N VAL A 474 4.45 -17.15 -4.14
CA VAL A 474 5.10 -17.48 -2.87
C VAL A 474 4.06 -17.99 -1.90
N THR A 475 4.29 -19.18 -1.34
CA THR A 475 3.38 -19.80 -0.36
C THR A 475 4.14 -20.20 0.90
N PHE A 476 3.60 -19.91 2.08
CA PHE A 476 4.32 -20.13 3.33
C PHE A 476 3.50 -20.81 4.42
N ARG A 477 4.23 -21.50 5.30
CA ARG A 477 3.78 -22.02 6.60
C ARG A 477 4.91 -22.06 7.63
N GLN A 478 6.10 -22.49 7.20
CA GLN A 478 7.35 -22.56 7.98
C GLN A 478 8.61 -22.41 7.11
N VAL A 479 8.50 -22.74 5.82
CA VAL A 479 9.47 -22.56 4.73
C VAL A 479 8.66 -22.06 3.53
N ASP A 480 9.26 -21.28 2.63
CA ASP A 480 8.63 -20.70 1.44
C ASP A 480 9.17 -21.34 0.15
N PRO A 481 8.37 -22.18 -0.55
CA PRO A 481 8.52 -22.43 -1.97
C PRO A 481 8.04 -21.24 -2.84
N LEU A 482 9.00 -20.52 -3.42
CA LEU A 482 8.78 -19.64 -4.56
C LEU A 482 8.55 -20.49 -5.82
N TYR A 483 7.31 -20.52 -6.31
CA TYR A 483 6.92 -21.18 -7.56
C TYR A 483 7.09 -20.24 -8.77
N VAL A 484 7.59 -20.78 -9.89
CA VAL A 484 7.61 -20.12 -11.20
C VAL A 484 6.58 -20.79 -12.11
N LEU A 485 5.60 -20.02 -12.58
CA LEU A 485 4.55 -20.43 -13.51
C LEU A 485 4.86 -19.90 -14.91
N ASP A 486 5.07 -20.80 -15.88
CA ASP A 486 5.19 -20.46 -17.30
C ASP A 486 3.79 -20.37 -17.92
N LEU A 487 3.44 -19.15 -18.34
CA LEU A 487 2.16 -18.74 -18.94
C LEU A 487 2.35 -18.30 -20.41
N SER A 488 3.43 -18.74 -21.08
CA SER A 488 3.72 -18.40 -22.48
C SER A 488 2.74 -18.98 -23.49
N ASP A 489 1.99 -20.01 -23.10
CA ASP A 489 0.77 -20.46 -23.77
C ASP A 489 -0.41 -20.37 -22.78
N SER A 490 -1.30 -19.39 -22.99
CA SER A 490 -2.50 -19.17 -22.17
C SER A 490 -3.45 -20.37 -22.09
N ALA A 491 -3.32 -21.36 -22.99
CA ALA A 491 -4.13 -22.58 -23.02
C ALA A 491 -3.43 -23.78 -22.35
N ASP A 492 -2.13 -23.69 -22.02
CA ASP A 492 -1.37 -24.77 -21.36
C ASP A 492 -0.39 -24.24 -20.26
N PRO A 493 -0.86 -23.40 -19.31
CA PRO A 493 -0.03 -22.84 -18.25
C PRO A 493 0.48 -23.93 -17.31
N LYS A 494 1.70 -23.77 -16.77
CA LYS A 494 2.35 -24.80 -15.96
C LYS A 494 3.28 -24.25 -14.88
N ILE A 495 3.42 -25.00 -13.79
CA ILE A 495 4.59 -24.85 -12.91
C ILE A 495 5.83 -25.28 -13.71
N SER A 496 6.85 -24.43 -13.75
CA SER A 496 8.13 -24.66 -14.44
C SER A 496 9.28 -24.97 -13.48
N GLY A 497 9.18 -24.51 -12.22
CA GLY A 497 10.12 -24.80 -11.15
C GLY A 497 9.67 -24.22 -9.80
N GLU A 498 10.37 -24.62 -8.74
CA GLU A 498 10.14 -24.22 -7.35
C GLU A 498 11.49 -23.98 -6.65
N LEU A 499 11.56 -23.01 -5.74
CA LEU A 499 12.73 -22.72 -4.90
C LEU A 499 12.30 -22.64 -3.44
N GLU A 500 12.68 -23.63 -2.64
CA GLU A 500 12.44 -23.64 -1.19
C GLU A 500 13.52 -22.89 -0.42
N VAL A 501 13.15 -21.88 0.36
CA VAL A 501 14.03 -21.13 1.26
C VAL A 501 13.39 -20.91 2.64
N PRO A 502 14.19 -20.83 3.73
CA PRO A 502 13.70 -20.38 5.04
C PRO A 502 13.07 -18.97 4.98
N GLY A 503 12.18 -18.67 5.91
CA GLY A 503 11.39 -17.43 5.87
C GLY A 503 10.35 -17.42 4.75
N PHE A 504 9.90 -16.22 4.38
CA PHE A 504 8.98 -15.97 3.27
C PHE A 504 9.20 -14.59 2.65
N ALA A 505 8.88 -14.43 1.37
CA ALA A 505 8.75 -13.11 0.74
C ALA A 505 7.32 -12.56 0.88
N THR A 506 7.18 -11.27 1.20
CA THR A 506 5.91 -10.53 0.98
C THR A 506 5.91 -9.79 -0.35
N TYR A 507 7.08 -9.69 -1.00
CA TYR A 507 7.27 -8.93 -2.22
C TYR A 507 8.29 -9.58 -3.19
N ILE A 508 7.99 -9.49 -4.49
CA ILE A 508 8.77 -10.01 -5.62
C ILE A 508 8.87 -8.91 -6.70
N HIS A 509 10.08 -8.46 -7.05
CA HIS A 509 10.36 -7.58 -8.18
C HIS A 509 11.01 -8.38 -9.33
N PRO A 510 10.43 -8.39 -10.55
CA PRO A 510 11.13 -8.83 -11.75
C PRO A 510 12.19 -7.79 -12.12
N LEU A 511 13.46 -8.17 -12.16
CA LEU A 511 14.57 -7.27 -12.55
C LEU A 511 14.82 -7.33 -14.06
N ASN A 512 14.63 -8.51 -14.64
CA ASN A 512 14.56 -8.82 -16.08
C ASN A 512 14.01 -10.26 -16.26
N ASP A 513 14.02 -10.79 -17.49
CA ASP A 513 13.59 -12.17 -17.80
C ASP A 513 14.32 -13.27 -16.99
N ASP A 514 15.53 -12.98 -16.51
CA ASP A 514 16.47 -13.96 -15.95
C ASP A 514 16.62 -13.86 -14.42
N TYR A 515 16.22 -12.74 -13.79
CA TYR A 515 16.46 -12.41 -12.37
C TYR A 515 15.28 -11.72 -11.66
N LEU A 516 15.10 -12.06 -10.38
CA LEU A 516 14.16 -11.44 -9.44
C LEU A 516 14.88 -10.94 -8.18
N PHE A 517 14.42 -9.80 -7.64
CA PHE A 517 14.67 -9.42 -6.25
C PHE A 517 13.44 -9.78 -5.41
N THR A 518 13.63 -10.25 -4.18
CA THR A 518 12.53 -10.45 -3.22
C THR A 518 12.86 -9.82 -1.87
N LEU A 519 11.81 -9.35 -1.18
CA LEU A 519 11.88 -8.85 0.19
C LEU A 519 10.83 -9.56 1.05
N GLY A 520 11.18 -9.82 2.30
CA GLY A 520 10.29 -10.40 3.29
C GLY A 520 10.99 -10.58 4.64
N GLN A 521 10.67 -11.68 5.31
CA GLN A 521 11.23 -12.02 6.62
C GLN A 521 11.88 -13.39 6.60
N ASP A 522 12.97 -13.56 7.35
CA ASP A 522 13.51 -14.88 7.67
C ASP A 522 12.70 -15.55 8.79
N ALA A 523 12.68 -16.88 8.85
CA ALA A 523 11.96 -17.64 9.88
C ALA A 523 12.65 -18.96 10.24
N ASP A 524 12.58 -19.35 11.53
CA ASP A 524 13.09 -20.64 11.99
C ASP A 524 12.25 -21.80 11.41
N ASN A 525 12.93 -22.69 10.68
CA ASN A 525 12.35 -23.83 9.97
C ASN A 525 11.57 -24.84 10.85
N GLN A 526 11.74 -24.81 12.18
CA GLN A 526 11.07 -25.74 13.10
C GLN A 526 9.80 -25.14 13.73
N THR A 527 9.79 -23.83 13.96
CA THR A 527 8.76 -23.12 14.74
C THR A 527 7.96 -22.11 13.93
N GLY A 528 8.47 -21.64 12.78
CA GLY A 528 7.87 -20.57 11.99
C GLY A 528 8.02 -19.17 12.61
N TRP A 529 8.77 -19.01 13.71
CA TRP A 529 9.02 -17.68 14.28
C TRP A 529 9.93 -16.86 13.37
N THR A 530 9.52 -15.64 13.02
CA THR A 530 10.30 -14.70 12.21
C THR A 530 11.57 -14.24 12.95
N GLN A 531 12.70 -14.23 12.26
CA GLN A 531 14.04 -13.97 12.83
C GLN A 531 14.65 -12.62 12.43
N GLY A 532 14.16 -11.96 11.37
CA GLY A 532 14.67 -10.68 10.88
C GLY A 532 14.09 -10.33 9.52
N LEU A 533 14.54 -9.23 8.91
CA LEU A 533 14.27 -8.94 7.50
C LEU A 533 15.16 -9.80 6.61
N LYS A 534 14.67 -10.16 5.43
CA LYS A 534 15.40 -10.96 4.43
C LYS A 534 15.21 -10.37 3.04
N ALA A 535 16.32 -10.00 2.40
CA ALA A 535 16.38 -9.61 0.99
C ALA A 535 17.10 -10.70 0.19
N GLN A 536 16.64 -11.03 -1.01
CA GLN A 536 17.22 -12.10 -1.84
C GLN A 536 17.28 -11.72 -3.32
N LEU A 537 18.31 -12.22 -4.01
CA LEU A 537 18.43 -12.21 -5.47
C LEU A 537 18.27 -13.65 -5.96
N VAL A 538 17.28 -13.89 -6.81
CA VAL A 538 16.92 -15.21 -7.36
C VAL A 538 17.08 -15.19 -8.87
N LYS A 539 17.90 -16.08 -9.43
CA LYS A 539 17.95 -16.31 -10.89
C LYS A 539 16.82 -17.26 -11.28
N VAL A 540 16.00 -16.88 -12.27
CA VAL A 540 14.85 -17.66 -12.79
C VAL A 540 15.04 -18.13 -14.23
N ALA A 541 16.15 -17.75 -14.86
CA ALA A 541 16.61 -18.17 -16.18
C ALA A 541 16.28 -19.63 -16.54
N GLY A 542 15.48 -19.83 -17.59
CA GLY A 542 15.08 -21.17 -18.05
C GLY A 542 14.02 -21.87 -17.17
N GLY A 543 13.33 -21.13 -16.28
CA GLY A 543 12.18 -21.60 -15.50
C GLY A 543 12.52 -22.36 -14.22
N THR A 544 13.80 -22.57 -13.91
CA THR A 544 14.23 -23.20 -12.63
C THR A 544 14.77 -22.11 -11.70
N PRO A 545 14.03 -21.69 -10.65
CA PRO A 545 14.48 -20.66 -9.73
C PRO A 545 15.66 -21.15 -8.88
N LYS A 546 16.64 -20.26 -8.64
CA LYS A 546 17.84 -20.52 -7.84
C LYS A 546 18.26 -19.26 -7.09
N LEU A 547 18.40 -19.36 -5.77
CA LEU A 547 19.01 -18.33 -4.93
C LEU A 547 20.47 -18.09 -5.36
N VAL A 548 20.85 -16.83 -5.58
CA VAL A 548 22.22 -16.41 -5.96
C VAL A 548 22.78 -15.28 -5.09
N GLY A 549 21.93 -14.54 -4.39
CA GLY A 549 22.33 -13.58 -3.35
C GLY A 549 21.30 -13.55 -2.22
N GLU A 550 21.75 -13.30 -1.00
CA GLU A 550 20.91 -13.24 0.20
C GLU A 550 21.52 -12.28 1.22
N MET A 551 20.68 -11.51 1.91
CA MET A 551 21.05 -10.67 3.05
C MET A 551 20.00 -10.76 4.14
N LEU A 552 20.44 -11.02 5.37
CA LEU A 552 19.63 -10.92 6.58
C LEU A 552 19.90 -9.57 7.25
N ILE A 553 18.85 -8.84 7.61
CA ILE A 553 18.95 -7.50 8.18
C ILE A 553 18.24 -7.49 9.55
N GLY A 554 19.04 -7.34 10.60
CA GLY A 554 18.59 -7.32 11.98
C GLY A 554 18.11 -8.67 12.53
N GLU A 555 17.73 -8.66 13.81
CA GLU A 555 17.09 -9.79 14.50
C GLU A 555 15.56 -9.61 14.59
N ARG A 556 14.91 -10.44 15.43
CA ARG A 556 13.46 -10.49 15.59
C ARG A 556 12.85 -9.13 15.96
N GLY A 557 11.76 -8.81 15.26
CA GLY A 557 11.05 -7.54 15.38
C GLY A 557 11.61 -6.41 14.49
N SER A 558 12.73 -6.65 13.79
CA SER A 558 13.13 -5.79 12.67
C SER A 558 12.04 -5.81 11.60
N HIS A 559 11.73 -4.64 11.04
CA HIS A 559 10.69 -4.45 10.05
C HIS A 559 11.08 -3.37 9.04
N SER A 560 10.35 -3.34 7.93
CA SER A 560 10.51 -2.36 6.86
C SER A 560 9.13 -1.94 6.39
N GLU A 561 8.95 -0.67 6.03
CA GLU A 561 7.70 -0.22 5.40
C GLU A 561 7.47 -0.95 4.07
N ALA A 562 8.54 -1.29 3.36
CA ALA A 562 8.53 -2.05 2.12
C ALA A 562 8.01 -3.51 2.24
N LEU A 563 7.72 -3.99 3.47
CA LEU A 563 6.99 -5.25 3.64
C LEU A 563 5.50 -5.14 3.33
N TYR A 564 4.93 -3.92 3.39
CA TYR A 564 3.51 -3.64 3.20
C TYR A 564 3.26 -2.51 2.19
N ASP A 565 3.90 -1.34 2.31
CA ASP A 565 3.90 -0.33 1.24
C ASP A 565 5.16 -0.42 0.36
N LEU A 566 4.93 -1.01 -0.81
CA LEU A 566 5.76 -1.09 -2.00
C LEU A 566 6.56 0.19 -2.34
N ARG A 567 6.00 1.37 -2.05
CA ARG A 567 6.46 2.70 -2.48
C ARG A 567 7.72 3.11 -1.72
N ALA A 568 7.95 2.45 -0.58
CA ALA A 568 9.17 2.53 0.18
C ALA A 568 10.38 1.84 -0.50
N LEU A 569 10.19 1.06 -1.57
CA LEU A 569 11.28 0.52 -2.38
C LEU A 569 11.58 1.39 -3.60
N ASN A 570 12.86 1.67 -3.80
CA ASN A 570 13.39 2.30 -5.00
C ASN A 570 14.19 1.29 -5.82
N PHE A 571 14.04 1.34 -7.14
CA PHE A 571 14.87 0.63 -8.11
C PHE A 571 15.41 1.65 -9.12
N LEU A 572 16.71 1.60 -9.41
CA LEU A 572 17.37 2.47 -10.39
C LEU A 572 18.39 1.64 -11.21
N PRO A 573 18.15 1.40 -12.52
CA PRO A 573 19.15 0.82 -13.41
C PRO A 573 20.42 1.69 -13.47
N VAL A 574 21.61 1.07 -13.58
CA VAL A 574 22.89 1.80 -13.69
C VAL A 574 23.74 1.18 -14.80
N GLY A 575 23.38 1.47 -16.05
CA GLY A 575 24.03 0.92 -17.23
C GLY A 575 23.51 -0.48 -17.62
N GLU A 576 24.28 -1.19 -18.46
CA GLU A 576 23.90 -2.53 -18.92
C GLU A 576 24.16 -3.57 -17.81
N GLY A 577 23.09 -4.13 -17.23
CA GLY A 577 23.14 -5.30 -16.34
C GLY A 577 23.26 -5.01 -14.84
N ASP A 578 23.45 -3.76 -14.41
CA ASP A 578 23.56 -3.37 -13.00
C ASP A 578 22.34 -2.54 -12.54
N MET A 579 21.94 -2.69 -11.28
CA MET A 579 20.80 -1.98 -10.68
C MET A 579 21.03 -1.66 -9.20
N ARG A 580 20.63 -0.46 -8.78
CA ARG A 580 20.60 -0.01 -7.39
C ARG A 580 19.21 -0.23 -6.79
N VAL A 581 19.17 -0.71 -5.55
CA VAL A 581 17.94 -0.93 -4.78
C VAL A 581 18.07 -0.27 -3.41
N SER A 582 17.03 0.41 -2.94
CA SER A 582 16.97 0.90 -1.56
C SER A 582 15.58 0.77 -0.93
N PHE A 583 15.54 0.61 0.39
CA PHE A 583 14.30 0.54 1.18
C PHE A 583 14.55 0.93 2.65
N PRO A 584 13.56 1.52 3.36
CA PRO A 584 13.72 1.86 4.76
C PRO A 584 13.75 0.62 5.64
N VAL A 585 14.53 0.64 6.71
CA VAL A 585 14.64 -0.43 7.69
C VAL A 585 14.55 0.13 9.11
N SER A 586 13.89 -0.61 9.98
CA SER A 586 13.92 -0.43 11.43
C SER A 586 14.45 -1.74 12.02
N VAL A 587 15.63 -1.67 12.65
CA VAL A 587 16.44 -2.82 12.99
C VAL A 587 16.49 -3.04 14.49
N ASN A 588 16.27 -4.28 14.91
CA ASN A 588 16.37 -4.75 16.29
C ASN A 588 17.54 -5.73 16.45
N SER A 589 18.00 -5.93 17.69
CA SER A 589 18.89 -7.01 18.10
C SER A 589 18.35 -7.73 19.35
N ALA A 590 19.16 -8.60 19.97
CA ALA A 590 18.83 -9.43 21.11
C ALA A 590 17.91 -8.79 22.18
N GLU A 591 16.99 -9.59 22.71
CA GLU A 591 15.80 -9.20 23.49
C GLU A 591 14.74 -8.36 22.71
N ASN A 592 14.86 -8.25 21.38
CA ASN A 592 14.05 -7.40 20.49
C ASN A 592 14.24 -5.90 20.77
N GLY A 593 15.43 -5.50 21.24
CA GLY A 593 15.77 -4.10 21.44
C GLY A 593 16.04 -3.42 20.10
N TRP A 594 15.23 -2.41 19.75
CA TRP A 594 15.49 -1.54 18.60
C TRP A 594 16.87 -0.88 18.69
N GLN A 595 17.58 -0.85 17.56
CA GLN A 595 18.96 -0.40 17.39
C GLN A 595 19.08 0.82 16.49
N TYR A 596 18.40 0.85 15.34
CA TYR A 596 18.39 2.00 14.44
C TYR A 596 17.22 1.99 13.44
N SER A 597 16.95 3.17 12.87
CA SER A 597 16.06 3.38 11.72
C SER A 597 16.88 4.05 10.59
N GLY A 598 16.72 3.61 9.35
CA GLY A 598 17.57 4.06 8.23
C GLY A 598 17.10 3.60 6.86
N LEU A 599 17.86 3.91 5.79
CA LEU A 599 17.65 3.43 4.42
C LEU A 599 18.75 2.42 4.04
N GLN A 600 18.39 1.14 3.89
CA GLN A 600 19.30 0.11 3.38
C GLN A 600 19.55 0.34 1.88
N MET A 601 20.80 0.20 1.44
CA MET A 601 21.19 0.26 0.03
C MET A 601 21.83 -1.05 -0.42
N LEU A 602 21.47 -1.53 -1.62
CA LEU A 602 22.01 -2.75 -2.24
C LEU A 602 22.39 -2.46 -3.70
N SER A 603 23.52 -2.99 -4.16
CA SER A 603 23.85 -3.07 -5.58
C SER A 603 23.61 -4.49 -6.10
N LEU A 604 22.84 -4.61 -7.17
CA LEU A 604 22.67 -5.83 -7.95
C LEU A 604 23.52 -5.68 -9.22
N GLN A 605 24.39 -6.64 -9.51
CA GLN A 605 25.37 -6.51 -10.61
C GLN A 605 25.42 -7.73 -11.50
N GLY A 606 25.68 -7.54 -12.81
CA GLY A 606 25.83 -8.63 -13.79
C GLY A 606 24.55 -9.41 -14.08
N LEU A 607 23.39 -8.74 -14.02
CA LEU A 607 22.06 -9.29 -14.30
C LEU A 607 21.82 -9.57 -15.79
N ASP A 608 22.68 -9.05 -16.68
CA ASP A 608 22.80 -9.42 -18.10
C ASP A 608 23.46 -10.81 -18.29
N GLY A 609 24.12 -11.31 -17.25
CA GLY A 609 25.04 -12.44 -17.30
C GLY A 609 24.55 -13.72 -16.64
N ALA A 610 25.46 -14.68 -16.55
CA ALA A 610 25.21 -15.97 -15.89
C ALA A 610 25.33 -15.92 -14.36
N GLU A 611 26.12 -14.97 -13.84
CA GLU A 611 26.66 -14.96 -12.46
C GLU A 611 26.30 -13.66 -11.71
N GLY A 612 25.09 -13.12 -11.93
CA GLY A 612 24.62 -11.92 -11.25
C GLY A 612 24.63 -12.03 -9.71
N VAL A 613 25.06 -10.97 -9.04
CA VAL A 613 25.33 -10.90 -7.59
C VAL A 613 24.56 -9.78 -6.90
N MET A 614 24.38 -9.90 -5.58
CA MET A 614 23.86 -8.84 -4.71
C MET A 614 24.93 -8.44 -3.70
N LEU A 615 25.16 -7.14 -3.54
CA LEU A 615 26.17 -6.54 -2.68
C LEU A 615 25.52 -5.53 -1.73
N ASP A 616 25.78 -5.69 -0.43
CA ASP A 616 25.45 -4.67 0.58
C ASP A 616 26.26 -3.39 0.31
N GLN A 617 25.61 -2.23 0.42
CA GLN A 617 26.23 -0.90 0.31
C GLN A 617 26.09 -0.08 1.62
N GLY A 618 25.65 -0.73 2.70
CA GLY A 618 25.39 -0.13 4.00
C GLY A 618 23.98 0.45 4.11
N THR A 619 23.67 0.91 5.32
CA THR A 619 22.42 1.60 5.65
C THR A 619 22.72 3.04 6.01
N LEU A 620 22.03 3.99 5.36
CA LEU A 620 21.99 5.39 5.76
C LEU A 620 21.19 5.48 7.06
N ILE A 621 21.87 5.61 8.21
CA ILE A 621 21.21 5.67 9.52
C ILE A 621 20.63 7.08 9.74
N ALA A 622 19.34 7.14 10.08
CA ALA A 622 18.59 8.36 10.38
C ALA A 622 18.32 8.52 11.89
N GLU A 623 18.09 7.41 12.60
CA GLU A 623 17.84 7.36 14.05
C GLU A 623 18.58 6.17 14.67
N ALA A 624 19.12 6.29 15.90
CA ALA A 624 19.89 5.22 16.55
C ALA A 624 19.69 5.13 18.07
N ALA A 625 19.79 3.91 18.61
CA ALA A 625 19.60 3.58 20.02
C ALA A 625 20.77 4.08 20.89
N GLY A 626 20.44 4.95 21.85
CA GLY A 626 21.43 5.71 22.64
C GLY A 626 21.15 7.22 22.61
N ASN A 627 20.40 7.68 21.60
CA ASN A 627 19.59 8.90 21.73
C ASN A 627 18.48 8.69 22.77
N ASP A 628 18.03 9.78 23.40
CA ASP A 628 16.72 9.78 24.04
C ASP A 628 15.70 9.55 22.90
N ARG A 629 14.81 8.55 23.02
CA ARG A 629 13.93 8.10 21.92
C ARG A 629 13.22 9.29 21.25
N TYR A 630 13.51 9.51 19.98
CA TYR A 630 12.83 10.52 19.18
C TYR A 630 11.56 9.90 18.61
N ASP A 631 10.56 9.73 19.49
CA ASP A 631 9.24 9.14 19.19
C ASP A 631 8.40 10.11 18.32
N TYR A 632 8.87 10.36 17.09
CA TYR A 632 8.18 11.09 16.04
C TYR A 632 7.08 10.19 15.45
N GLY A 633 6.00 10.04 16.21
CA GLY A 633 4.81 9.29 15.80
C GLY A 633 4.06 9.92 14.62
N GLY A 634 4.58 9.74 13.40
CA GLY A 634 3.95 10.15 12.14
C GLY A 634 4.91 10.87 11.18
N GLY A 635 4.77 10.59 9.89
CA GLY A 635 5.59 11.14 8.82
C GLY A 635 5.88 10.11 7.70
N VAL A 636 6.82 10.41 6.81
CA VAL A 636 7.09 9.66 5.57
C VAL A 636 8.45 8.95 5.64
N ARG A 637 8.52 7.69 5.17
CA ARG A 637 9.78 6.93 5.08
C ARG A 637 10.01 6.47 3.64
N ARG A 638 10.52 7.36 2.79
CA ARG A 638 10.76 7.12 1.35
C ARG A 638 12.22 7.40 1.04
N GLY A 639 12.87 6.48 0.31
CA GLY A 639 14.13 6.79 -0.37
C GLY A 639 13.86 7.47 -1.71
N LEU A 640 14.93 8.06 -2.27
CA LEU A 640 15.01 8.51 -3.66
C LEU A 640 16.47 8.35 -4.11
N LEU A 641 16.66 7.71 -5.27
CA LEU A 641 17.95 7.55 -5.92
C LEU A 641 17.99 8.46 -7.16
N HIS A 642 19.05 9.24 -7.34
CA HIS A 642 19.30 10.00 -8.58
C HIS A 642 20.80 9.99 -8.88
N ASN A 643 21.22 9.31 -9.96
CA ASN A 643 22.61 9.00 -10.26
C ASN A 643 23.29 8.38 -9.01
N ASP A 644 24.43 8.93 -8.60
CA ASP A 644 25.15 8.55 -7.37
C ASP A 644 24.62 9.26 -6.10
N ALA A 645 23.59 10.11 -6.18
CA ALA A 645 22.96 10.73 -5.01
C ALA A 645 21.84 9.86 -4.43
N VAL A 646 21.77 9.84 -3.10
CA VAL A 646 20.78 9.11 -2.32
C VAL A 646 20.13 10.09 -1.35
N TYR A 647 18.81 10.16 -1.36
CA TYR A 647 18.02 10.96 -0.43
C TYR A 647 17.10 10.03 0.37
N TYR A 648 16.88 10.37 1.64
CA TYR A 648 15.97 9.64 2.52
C TYR A 648 15.12 10.63 3.31
N ALA A 649 13.81 10.59 3.07
CA ALA A 649 12.83 11.18 3.96
C ALA A 649 12.58 10.18 5.08
N HIS A 650 12.70 10.60 6.33
CA HIS A 650 12.32 9.81 7.49
C HIS A 650 11.56 10.70 8.48
N ASP A 651 10.29 10.33 8.67
CA ASP A 651 9.26 11.04 9.39
C ASP A 651 9.02 12.47 8.86
N ASN A 652 9.70 13.51 9.36
CA ASN A 652 9.51 14.91 8.88
C ASN A 652 10.81 15.59 8.42
N HIS A 653 11.88 14.81 8.32
CA HIS A 653 13.26 15.23 8.10
C HIS A 653 13.83 14.57 6.83
N ILE A 654 14.79 15.23 6.18
CA ILE A 654 15.46 14.74 4.96
C ILE A 654 16.96 14.57 5.22
N TRP A 655 17.48 13.37 4.99
CA TRP A 655 18.91 13.06 4.95
C TRP A 655 19.35 12.81 3.50
N TYR A 656 20.65 12.91 3.24
CA TYR A 656 21.23 12.64 1.93
C TYR A 656 22.68 12.17 2.01
N THR A 657 23.13 11.38 1.03
CA THR A 657 24.53 10.94 0.91
C THR A 657 24.87 10.54 -0.54
N GLN A 658 26.13 10.21 -0.79
CA GLN A 658 26.57 9.56 -2.02
C GLN A 658 26.41 8.03 -1.92
N TRP A 659 26.10 7.37 -3.03
CA TRP A 659 25.98 5.91 -3.11
C TRP A 659 27.25 5.22 -2.60
N GLY A 660 27.09 4.33 -1.61
CA GLY A 660 28.20 3.64 -0.94
C GLY A 660 28.88 4.43 0.19
N ALA A 661 28.47 5.67 0.47
CA ALA A 661 28.91 6.49 1.62
C ALA A 661 27.83 6.49 2.74
N ALA A 662 27.34 5.29 3.09
CA ALA A 662 26.22 5.11 4.02
C ALA A 662 26.50 5.58 5.46
N ASP A 663 27.79 5.61 5.85
CA ASP A 663 28.26 5.83 7.21
C ASP A 663 28.41 7.31 7.60
N ALA A 664 28.41 8.23 6.63
CA ALA A 664 28.52 9.68 6.84
C ALA A 664 27.45 10.48 6.08
N PRO A 665 26.15 10.30 6.40
CA PRO A 665 25.07 11.07 5.80
C PRO A 665 25.12 12.55 6.19
N SER A 666 24.66 13.41 5.27
CA SER A 666 24.40 14.82 5.50
C SER A 666 22.92 15.06 5.85
N GLY A 667 22.68 16.18 6.56
CA GLY A 667 21.40 16.48 7.18
C GLY A 667 21.33 16.00 8.65
N PRO A 668 20.12 15.78 9.19
CA PRO A 668 18.84 16.05 8.55
C PRO A 668 18.60 17.53 8.30
N ILE A 669 17.80 17.83 7.27
CA ILE A 669 17.20 19.14 7.03
C ILE A 669 15.67 19.04 7.19
N GLY A 670 15.03 20.14 7.58
CA GLY A 670 13.60 20.17 7.89
C GLY A 670 13.27 19.69 9.30
N GLY A 671 11.98 19.43 9.52
CA GLY A 671 11.41 19.01 10.81
C GLY A 671 11.54 20.02 11.96
N GLU A 672 11.16 19.58 13.16
CA GLU A 672 11.42 20.32 14.40
C GLU A 672 12.93 20.39 14.68
N PRO A 673 13.44 21.49 15.26
CA PRO A 673 14.86 21.63 15.59
C PRO A 673 15.28 20.55 16.59
N ILE A 674 16.22 19.71 16.19
CA ILE A 674 16.62 18.54 16.97
C ILE A 674 17.25 18.98 18.28
N ALA A 675 16.58 18.63 19.37
CA ALA A 675 17.00 18.96 20.73
C ALA A 675 18.14 18.01 21.16
N CYS A 676 19.35 18.32 20.71
CA CYS A 676 20.57 17.61 21.10
C CYS A 676 20.76 17.58 22.62
N THR A 677 21.30 16.48 23.13
CA THR A 677 21.48 16.30 24.58
C THR A 677 22.75 17.00 25.06
N GLU A 678 22.79 17.49 26.31
CA GLU A 678 24.05 18.03 26.90
C GLU A 678 25.04 16.92 27.33
N LYS A 679 24.89 15.68 26.84
CA LYS A 679 25.71 14.51 27.23
C LYS A 679 26.83 14.30 26.21
N ILE A 680 28.09 14.33 26.65
CA ILE A 680 29.23 13.92 25.81
C ILE A 680 29.14 12.41 25.49
N ARG A 681 29.35 12.02 24.23
CA ARG A 681 29.57 10.63 23.79
C ARG A 681 31.01 10.36 23.40
N ASP A 682 31.49 9.17 23.75
CA ASP A 682 32.76 8.59 23.32
C ASP A 682 32.58 7.80 22.02
N GLY A 683 33.34 8.12 20.97
CA GLY A 683 33.21 7.53 19.63
C GLY A 683 33.86 6.15 19.46
N LEU A 684 34.76 5.74 20.37
CA LEU A 684 35.38 4.41 20.36
C LEU A 684 35.17 3.70 21.71
N TRP A 685 34.55 2.52 21.66
CA TRP A 685 34.48 1.58 22.78
C TRP A 685 35.29 0.34 22.42
N VAL A 686 36.46 0.18 23.04
CA VAL A 686 37.42 -0.87 22.68
C VAL A 686 37.43 -1.96 23.75
N GLU A 687 36.88 -3.12 23.42
CA GLU A 687 36.99 -4.32 24.26
C GLU A 687 38.35 -4.99 24.05
N LEU A 688 39.02 -5.32 25.16
CA LEU A 688 40.31 -5.97 25.17
C LEU A 688 40.24 -7.26 26.01
N TRP A 689 40.61 -8.38 25.40
CA TRP A 689 40.61 -9.72 26.00
C TRP A 689 42.03 -10.30 26.03
N THR A 690 42.36 -11.04 27.09
CA THR A 690 43.69 -11.66 27.31
C THR A 690 43.65 -13.18 27.53
N GLY A 691 42.46 -13.79 27.40
CA GLY A 691 42.21 -15.20 27.73
C GLY A 691 41.77 -15.43 29.19
N GLU A 692 41.46 -16.69 29.52
CA GLU A 692 41.03 -17.08 30.87
C GLU A 692 42.17 -16.98 31.90
N GLY A 693 42.13 -15.98 32.78
CA GLY A 693 43.13 -15.82 33.86
C GLY A 693 42.86 -14.65 34.80
N GLU A 694 43.76 -14.46 35.79
CA GLU A 694 43.76 -13.32 36.72
C GLU A 694 44.48 -12.07 36.14
N THR A 695 44.64 -11.99 34.81
CA THR A 695 45.28 -10.84 34.13
C THR A 695 44.40 -9.59 34.23
N ASP A 696 44.99 -8.48 34.69
CA ASP A 696 44.35 -7.16 34.65
C ASP A 696 44.47 -6.55 33.24
N ALA A 697 43.46 -6.81 32.41
CA ALA A 697 43.37 -6.25 31.07
C ALA A 697 43.21 -4.71 31.07
N CYS A 698 42.72 -4.09 32.16
CA CYS A 698 42.63 -2.64 32.27
C CYS A 698 44.00 -1.95 32.47
N ALA A 699 45.08 -2.72 32.68
CA ALA A 699 46.44 -2.22 32.69
C ALA A 699 47.04 -2.03 31.27
N ALA A 700 46.31 -2.40 30.21
CA ALA A 700 46.76 -2.21 28.83
C ALA A 700 46.75 -0.72 28.43
N GLN A 701 47.67 -0.35 27.54
CA GLN A 701 47.62 0.94 26.84
C GLN A 701 46.93 0.75 25.49
N VAL A 702 45.73 1.34 25.35
CA VAL A 702 45.00 1.42 24.09
C VAL A 702 45.14 2.84 23.53
N VAL A 703 45.67 2.99 22.32
CA VAL A 703 45.94 4.29 21.68
C VAL A 703 45.20 4.38 20.36
N ALA A 704 44.31 5.36 20.21
CA ALA A 704 43.68 5.72 18.95
C ALA A 704 44.49 6.82 18.24
N THR A 705 44.56 6.76 16.91
CA THR A 705 45.28 7.73 16.06
C THR A 705 44.51 8.02 14.77
N ASP A 706 44.43 9.29 14.37
CA ASP A 706 43.68 9.77 13.20
C ASP A 706 44.42 10.97 12.59
N GLY A 707 45.20 10.73 11.53
CA GLY A 707 46.14 11.72 11.00
C GLY A 707 47.18 12.18 12.03
N ASP A 708 47.18 13.48 12.36
CA ASP A 708 48.01 14.07 13.42
C ASP A 708 47.40 13.94 14.83
N TYR A 709 46.15 13.47 14.96
CA TYR A 709 45.47 13.27 16.25
C TYR A 709 45.90 11.96 16.91
N SER A 710 46.07 11.97 18.23
CA SER A 710 46.30 10.76 19.02
C SER A 710 45.75 10.90 20.44
N GLU A 711 45.08 9.86 20.93
CA GLU A 711 44.56 9.74 22.29
C GLU A 711 44.91 8.37 22.88
N THR A 712 45.22 8.31 24.17
CA THR A 712 45.23 7.05 24.93
C THR A 712 43.89 6.91 25.63
N LEU A 713 43.10 5.90 25.25
CA LEU A 713 41.72 5.70 25.71
C LEU A 713 41.68 5.35 27.20
N ALA A 714 40.58 5.68 27.87
CA ALA A 714 40.43 5.50 29.32
C ALA A 714 39.82 4.13 29.66
N PRO A 715 40.44 3.30 30.51
CA PRO A 715 39.86 2.01 30.91
C PRO A 715 38.57 2.21 31.72
N ASN A 716 37.46 1.69 31.20
CA ASN A 716 36.17 1.68 31.85
C ASN A 716 36.12 0.58 32.91
N THR A 717 36.74 0.84 34.07
CA THR A 717 36.82 -0.09 35.20
C THR A 717 35.47 -0.51 35.83
N ARG A 718 34.34 -0.04 35.30
CA ARG A 718 32.99 -0.57 35.61
C ARG A 718 32.57 -1.72 34.69
N GLN A 719 33.18 -1.81 33.51
CA GLN A 719 33.03 -2.86 32.50
C GLN A 719 34.35 -3.65 32.39
N ALA A 720 34.79 -4.19 33.53
CA ALA A 720 35.98 -5.03 33.63
C ALA A 720 35.58 -6.43 34.13
N TRP A 721 36.18 -7.47 33.56
CA TRP A 721 35.91 -8.87 33.87
C TRP A 721 37.21 -9.69 33.93
N PRO A 722 37.23 -10.92 34.48
CA PRO A 722 38.47 -11.69 34.62
C PRO A 722 39.12 -11.97 33.26
N GLY A 723 40.25 -11.32 32.99
CA GLY A 723 40.96 -11.38 31.71
C GLY A 723 40.53 -10.35 30.65
N GLY A 724 39.60 -9.42 30.93
CA GLY A 724 39.09 -8.46 29.94
C GLY A 724 38.65 -7.09 30.49
N CYS A 725 38.66 -6.07 29.63
CA CYS A 725 38.32 -4.68 29.99
C CYS A 725 37.87 -3.87 28.76
N THR A 726 36.87 -3.00 28.93
CA THR A 726 36.49 -1.98 27.93
C THR A 726 37.31 -0.69 28.12
N PHE A 727 37.64 0.01 27.02
CA PHE A 727 38.27 1.33 27.01
C PHE A 727 37.44 2.31 26.19
N ASP A 728 37.13 3.47 26.77
CA ASP A 728 36.29 4.50 26.15
C ASP A 728 37.15 5.71 25.72
N GLY A 729 36.79 6.38 24.62
CA GLY A 729 37.33 7.70 24.26
C GLY A 729 36.97 8.18 22.85
N VAL A 730 37.80 9.09 22.33
CA VAL A 730 37.52 10.01 21.20
C VAL A 730 36.17 10.75 21.36
N PRO A 731 35.97 11.49 22.48
CA PRO A 731 34.72 12.14 22.78
C PRO A 731 34.37 13.24 21.77
N GLU A 732 33.16 13.15 21.20
CA GLU A 732 32.62 14.04 20.16
C GLU A 732 33.62 14.33 19.01
N ARG A 733 34.26 13.26 18.51
CA ARG A 733 35.22 13.34 17.40
C ARG A 733 35.06 12.20 16.36
N ALA A 734 34.32 12.46 15.29
CA ALA A 734 34.39 11.63 14.07
C ALA A 734 35.82 11.60 13.49
N GLY A 735 36.17 10.52 12.79
CA GLY A 735 37.52 10.30 12.23
C GLY A 735 37.75 8.87 11.74
N THR A 736 38.90 8.62 11.10
CA THR A 736 39.28 7.27 10.60
C THR A 736 40.46 6.74 11.40
N TYR A 737 40.16 5.98 12.45
CA TYR A 737 41.13 5.63 13.46
C TYR A 737 41.97 4.40 13.11
N SER A 738 43.24 4.47 13.51
CA SER A 738 44.10 3.31 13.76
C SER A 738 44.29 3.16 15.26
N ILE A 739 43.88 2.01 15.80
CA ILE A 739 43.84 1.72 17.23
C ILE A 739 44.91 0.67 17.53
N THR A 740 45.80 0.95 18.48
CA THR A 740 46.86 0.03 18.92
C THR A 740 46.69 -0.32 20.39
N ALA A 741 46.54 -1.62 20.67
CA ALA A 741 46.45 -2.19 22.01
C ALA A 741 47.78 -2.84 22.42
N THR A 742 48.30 -2.49 23.60
CA THR A 742 49.58 -3.00 24.11
C THR A 742 49.49 -3.32 25.60
N LEU A 743 49.98 -4.49 26.01
CA LEU A 743 50.02 -4.93 27.41
C LEU A 743 51.37 -5.64 27.68
N ASP A 744 51.97 -5.38 28.84
CA ASP A 744 53.27 -5.98 29.20
C ASP A 744 53.18 -7.53 29.24
N GLY A 745 54.07 -8.18 28.50
CA GLY A 745 54.08 -9.65 28.34
C GLY A 745 53.21 -10.20 27.21
N TYR A 746 52.46 -9.35 26.49
CA TYR A 746 51.59 -9.72 25.38
C TYR A 746 52.10 -9.17 24.04
N ALA A 747 51.68 -9.78 22.93
CA ALA A 747 51.92 -9.23 21.61
C ALA A 747 51.02 -8.00 21.37
N SER A 748 51.60 -6.84 21.08
CA SER A 748 50.85 -5.64 20.67
C SER A 748 50.10 -5.90 19.37
N GLN A 749 48.86 -5.40 19.27
CA GLN A 749 48.02 -5.49 18.08
C GLN A 749 47.54 -4.12 17.64
N THR A 750 47.31 -3.97 16.34
CA THR A 750 46.80 -2.73 15.72
C THR A 750 45.71 -3.07 14.72
N GLN A 751 44.60 -2.34 14.77
CA GLN A 751 43.55 -2.34 13.75
C GLN A 751 43.48 -0.95 13.11
N THR A 752 43.21 -0.88 11.80
CA THR A 752 43.33 0.35 11.00
C THR A 752 42.12 0.53 10.09
N GLY A 753 41.62 1.77 9.97
CA GLY A 753 40.44 2.05 9.16
C GLY A 753 39.13 1.95 9.95
N ILE A 754 39.18 2.14 11.26
CA ILE A 754 38.00 2.21 12.11
C ILE A 754 37.35 3.59 11.92
N VAL A 755 36.41 3.69 10.99
CA VAL A 755 35.62 4.91 10.80
C VAL A 755 34.64 5.07 11.97
N VAL A 756 34.73 6.22 12.64
CA VAL A 756 33.74 6.76 13.58
C VAL A 756 33.06 7.93 12.88
N SER A 757 31.74 7.90 12.77
CA SER A 757 30.93 8.99 12.23
C SER A 757 30.20 9.74 13.34
N GLU A 758 29.49 10.81 12.98
CA GLU A 758 28.68 11.62 13.87
C GLU A 758 27.25 11.75 13.31
N ASP A 759 26.26 11.79 14.20
CA ASP A 759 24.94 12.33 13.88
C ASP A 759 24.95 13.86 14.11
N VAL A 760 23.81 14.50 13.86
CA VAL A 760 23.62 15.95 13.98
C VAL A 760 23.88 16.52 15.40
N CYS A 761 24.04 15.66 16.40
CA CYS A 761 24.25 16.02 17.80
C CYS A 761 25.55 15.43 18.41
N HIS A 762 25.92 14.19 18.05
CA HIS A 762 26.95 13.42 18.76
C HIS A 762 27.66 12.38 17.85
N VAL A 763 28.85 11.92 18.26
CA VAL A 763 29.48 10.73 17.63
C VAL A 763 28.67 9.44 17.80
N GLN A 764 28.75 8.59 16.78
CA GLN A 764 28.24 7.22 16.79
C GLN A 764 29.31 6.26 17.37
N PRO A 765 29.08 5.63 18.55
CA PRO A 765 30.08 4.78 19.16
C PRO A 765 30.40 3.53 18.32
N ARG A 766 31.69 3.29 18.06
CA ARG A 766 32.17 2.13 17.32
C ARG A 766 32.84 1.15 18.27
N TRP A 767 32.29 -0.06 18.32
CA TRP A 767 32.84 -1.19 19.06
C TRP A 767 34.03 -1.79 18.31
N VAL A 768 35.16 -2.00 18.99
CA VAL A 768 36.33 -2.68 18.42
C VAL A 768 36.87 -3.69 19.42
N TRP A 769 37.07 -4.93 18.98
CA TRP A 769 37.49 -6.04 19.84
C TRP A 769 38.93 -6.45 19.55
N PHE A 770 39.75 -6.63 20.60
CA PHE A 770 41.12 -7.12 20.54
C PHE A 770 41.30 -8.37 21.42
N GLU A 771 41.88 -9.43 20.87
CA GLU A 771 42.42 -10.54 21.67
C GLU A 771 43.94 -10.46 21.70
N LEU A 772 44.51 -10.10 22.86
CA LEU A 772 45.94 -10.12 23.07
C LEU A 772 46.39 -11.52 23.51
N HIS A 773 47.25 -12.15 22.71
CA HIS A 773 47.90 -13.39 23.09
C HIS A 773 49.22 -13.12 23.82
N ALA A 774 49.50 -13.90 24.87
CA ALA A 774 50.76 -13.83 25.60
C ALA A 774 51.96 -14.09 24.67
N GLY A 775 53.01 -13.27 24.79
CA GLY A 775 54.22 -13.43 24.00
C GLY A 775 54.96 -14.71 24.38
N SER A 776 55.27 -15.56 23.40
CA SER A 776 56.13 -16.73 23.63
C SER A 776 57.52 -16.28 24.09
N GLU A 777 57.96 -16.77 25.26
CA GLU A 777 59.35 -16.59 25.71
C GLU A 777 60.35 -17.08 24.63
N GLN A 778 61.43 -16.32 24.41
CA GLN A 778 62.52 -16.65 23.47
C GLN A 778 63.66 -17.43 24.14
#